data_AF-A0A0F2C3E8-F1
#
_entry.id   AF-A0A0F2C3E8-F1
#
_cell.length_a   1.000
_cell.length_b   1.000
_cell.length_c   1.000
_cell.angle_alpha   90.00
_cell.angle_beta   90.00
_cell.angle_gamma   90.00
#
_symmetry.space_group_name_H-M   'P 1'
#
loop_
_entity.id
_entity.type
_entity.pdbx_description
1 polymer ?
#
loop_
_entity_poly.entity_id
_entity_poly.type
_entity_poly.pdbx_seq_one_letter_code
_entity_poly.pdbx_strand_id
1 'polypeptide(L)'
;MRATTAVRQRSSRFRGVVALSVVLVLLAAGAGVGVVFGDALGIRAEPAQQMGGESRAVPVVAASVPPPAITVVGGESTERMRVAVDELEAAFSGVDTRGTASLAVVISGPPADEADEESYLLTGTRDALRIEASGEAGAARGIYDTAAVIRQGRDIAAGIGAEVTSRLPFRMVDLGAVGVVADPEEWRAGTDYSHASKAFADVFLADAPYIDQDALAEAYEDYDAFLRRVIADGYNAVAFPGFVEFVTFDDVEGVYADGDSHVDKALALREAFGPFWDRAEELGMQVFLRTDMLTLTSPLEAYLTDRFGSLDTASPELWEVYTAGLDELYAAEPALDGVLVRIGEAGRVYDVEGWDYHSSLAVTTPEAVRAMLTALTSQAEDSGREVIFRTWSVGVGEVGDMHTNVESYEAVLGGIDSPALIVSTKYTLGDFYSWLPLNDTLRQGDHRRIIEFQSRREFENNGAFPNDLGAEYAWALQELLASNDRIEGIWAWAQDGGPWRAGPMILYGKAGFWQLADLNSQLAVSLARDPDADPAEVTAGWAREWFSDDPATVQAIADAMALSRTAIEHGLYIAPFAEQRVSAIGLEPPPMMWIFEWDILTGDSAVLDVMYTISRDRFGEAVAGGDVASDAVEQMQALVQGTDASTWRDPALREAFLGSLEYEQDTLELLGSYRAMILHQAAWHDTLSPDSYAAWQSARDTYQVQAAAHLGTYEGDVAHPAFNLTAAGLGVERADRDLAMAWLARVLLVLTAAWVLIGILSARTRLVRRPGAMAARATWVSATRPWRAGESTLGMLRADHVLLALVPGALLVATRAVQTSFLSWVHLAVTLGAWTVFVALLLVLFRGRWGWAVLATVGGVVVLRCALVLAALSFMGPGGYWFAFWTDSVRRTLYITVAFALFVWLFVAVGWALAVRIGVRRAWGGMLAAVGAGLAVPSAVIAAVGLERALTVWNDQMGLLPWGLSRILGITVYLDIPASSAWVAAGTGVALAAVGFALLFIGGAVGARRDAVPSTG
;
A
#
# COMPACT_ATOMS: atom_id res chain seq x y z
N MET A 1 -52.31 -37.78 -43.06
CA MET A 1 -50.83 -37.80 -42.85
C MET A 1 -50.08 -36.55 -43.33
N ARG A 2 -50.68 -35.59 -44.09
CA ARG A 2 -50.02 -34.32 -44.50
C ARG A 2 -50.23 -33.12 -43.52
N ALA A 3 -51.32 -33.10 -42.74
CA ALA A 3 -51.60 -32.00 -41.80
C ALA A 3 -50.73 -32.05 -40.52
N THR A 4 -50.40 -33.24 -40.01
CA THR A 4 -49.55 -33.43 -38.83
C THR A 4 -48.09 -33.04 -39.07
N THR A 5 -47.60 -33.11 -40.32
CA THR A 5 -46.25 -32.70 -40.73
C THR A 5 -46.10 -31.19 -40.79
N ALA A 6 -47.13 -30.46 -41.25
CA ALA A 6 -47.14 -29.00 -41.31
C ALA A 6 -47.19 -28.35 -39.90
N VAL A 7 -47.97 -28.92 -38.97
CA VAL A 7 -48.04 -28.45 -37.57
C VAL A 7 -46.73 -28.71 -36.82
N ARG A 8 -46.08 -29.88 -37.04
CA ARG A 8 -44.73 -30.16 -36.48
C ARG A 8 -43.67 -29.19 -37.00
N GLN A 9 -43.66 -28.87 -38.30
CA GLN A 9 -42.71 -27.92 -38.90
C GLN A 9 -42.91 -26.47 -38.43
N ARG A 10 -44.16 -26.02 -38.24
CA ARG A 10 -44.45 -24.69 -37.62
C ARG A 10 -43.92 -24.61 -36.19
N SER A 11 -44.14 -25.65 -35.37
CA SER A 11 -43.65 -25.67 -33.98
C SER A 11 -42.12 -25.69 -33.87
N SER A 12 -41.40 -26.33 -34.81
CA SER A 12 -39.94 -26.37 -34.78
C SER A 12 -39.30 -25.07 -35.26
N ARG A 13 -39.90 -24.37 -36.24
CA ARG A 13 -39.46 -23.04 -36.68
C ARG A 13 -39.67 -22.01 -35.58
N PHE A 14 -40.82 -22.05 -34.90
CA PHE A 14 -41.11 -21.16 -33.76
C PHE A 14 -40.09 -21.32 -32.63
N ARG A 15 -39.78 -22.55 -32.21
CA ARG A 15 -38.75 -22.82 -31.18
C ARG A 15 -37.35 -22.37 -31.59
N GLY A 16 -37.02 -22.46 -32.89
CA GLY A 16 -35.76 -21.95 -33.43
C GLY A 16 -35.66 -20.42 -33.35
N VAL A 17 -36.74 -19.70 -33.66
CA VAL A 17 -36.80 -18.24 -33.54
C VAL A 17 -36.68 -17.82 -32.07
N VAL A 18 -37.41 -18.46 -31.16
CA VAL A 18 -37.32 -18.19 -29.72
C VAL A 18 -35.91 -18.42 -29.18
N ALA A 19 -35.23 -19.50 -29.60
CA ALA A 19 -33.85 -19.76 -29.20
C ALA A 19 -32.89 -18.67 -29.70
N LEU A 20 -33.04 -18.22 -30.94
CA LEU A 20 -32.24 -17.13 -31.49
C LEU A 20 -32.48 -15.82 -30.73
N SER A 21 -33.75 -15.49 -30.43
CA SER A 21 -34.09 -14.30 -29.63
C SER A 21 -33.48 -14.37 -28.23
N VAL A 22 -33.53 -15.53 -27.56
CA VAL A 22 -32.90 -15.71 -26.23
C VAL A 22 -31.39 -15.54 -26.32
N VAL A 23 -30.72 -16.12 -27.32
CA VAL A 23 -29.27 -15.94 -27.49
C VAL A 23 -28.92 -14.47 -27.72
N LEU A 24 -29.70 -13.74 -28.53
CA LEU A 24 -29.48 -12.30 -28.73
C LEU A 24 -29.67 -11.49 -27.44
N VAL A 25 -30.68 -11.83 -26.63
CA VAL A 25 -30.90 -11.21 -25.31
C VAL A 25 -29.74 -11.51 -24.36
N LEU A 26 -29.25 -12.75 -24.34
CA LEU A 26 -28.11 -13.13 -23.49
C LEU A 26 -26.81 -12.44 -23.92
N LEU A 27 -26.60 -12.25 -25.22
CA LEU A 27 -25.48 -11.46 -25.74
C LEU A 27 -25.64 -9.99 -25.39
N ALA A 28 -26.84 -9.40 -25.52
CA ALA A 28 -27.07 -8.02 -25.11
C ALA A 28 -26.85 -7.81 -23.60
N ALA A 29 -27.33 -8.74 -22.77
CA ALA A 29 -27.08 -8.73 -21.33
C ALA A 29 -25.58 -8.89 -21.01
N GLY A 30 -24.90 -9.81 -21.70
CA GLY A 30 -23.45 -9.99 -21.55
C GLY A 30 -22.64 -8.75 -21.97
N ALA A 31 -23.07 -8.04 -23.00
CA ALA A 31 -22.47 -6.77 -23.40
C ALA A 31 -22.68 -5.69 -22.33
N GLY A 32 -23.88 -5.62 -21.74
CA GLY A 32 -24.14 -4.76 -20.58
C GLY A 32 -23.23 -5.08 -19.39
N VAL A 33 -23.05 -6.37 -19.05
CA VAL A 33 -22.11 -6.79 -18.00
C VAL A 33 -20.66 -6.41 -18.35
N GLY A 34 -20.26 -6.57 -19.61
CA GLY A 34 -18.91 -6.19 -20.07
C GLY A 34 -18.64 -4.69 -19.95
N VAL A 35 -19.62 -3.84 -20.28
CA VAL A 35 -19.53 -2.39 -20.11
C VAL A 35 -19.45 -2.02 -18.63
N VAL A 36 -20.37 -2.53 -17.81
CA VAL A 36 -20.36 -2.25 -16.35
C VAL A 36 -19.06 -2.69 -15.70
N PHE A 37 -18.52 -3.85 -16.09
CA PHE A 37 -17.23 -4.31 -15.60
C PHE A 37 -16.08 -3.42 -16.07
N GLY A 38 -16.10 -2.96 -17.33
CA GLY A 38 -15.12 -2.03 -17.87
C GLY A 38 -15.13 -0.68 -17.13
N ASP A 39 -16.32 -0.14 -16.85
CA ASP A 39 -16.49 1.10 -16.09
C ASP A 39 -16.03 0.93 -14.64
N ALA A 40 -16.33 -0.21 -14.01
CA ALA A 40 -15.92 -0.52 -12.64
C ALA A 40 -14.39 -0.67 -12.48
N LEU A 41 -13.68 -1.16 -13.51
CA LEU A 41 -12.21 -1.16 -13.49
C LEU A 41 -11.64 0.26 -13.49
N GLY A 42 -12.32 1.23 -14.12
CA GLY A 42 -12.00 2.64 -13.98
C GLY A 42 -10.59 3.08 -14.42
N ILE A 43 -9.85 2.24 -15.17
CA ILE A 43 -8.44 2.49 -15.52
C ILE A 43 -8.31 3.78 -16.33
N ARG A 44 -7.65 4.78 -15.76
CA ARG A 44 -7.35 6.08 -16.37
C ARG A 44 -5.92 6.48 -16.03
N ALA A 45 -5.29 7.23 -16.93
CA ALA A 45 -3.98 7.82 -16.71
C ALA A 45 -4.05 9.27 -17.17
N GLU A 46 -3.61 10.18 -16.32
CA GLU A 46 -3.55 11.61 -16.57
C GLU A 46 -2.13 12.09 -16.24
N PRO A 47 -1.55 13.04 -16.99
CA PRO A 47 -0.22 13.54 -16.69
C PRO A 47 -0.12 14.11 -15.27
N ALA A 48 0.89 13.69 -14.52
CA ALA A 48 1.27 14.26 -13.24
C ALA A 48 2.23 15.43 -13.47
N GLN A 49 2.11 16.48 -12.66
CA GLN A 49 3.13 17.52 -12.60
C GLN A 49 4.21 17.08 -11.60
N GLN A 50 5.41 16.80 -12.09
CA GLN A 50 6.56 16.53 -11.21
C GLN A 50 6.92 17.80 -10.41
N MET A 51 7.36 17.61 -9.18
CA MET A 51 7.93 18.69 -8.37
C MET A 51 9.22 19.24 -9.01
N GLY A 52 9.52 20.50 -8.72
CA GLY A 52 10.72 21.17 -9.22
C GLY A 52 11.92 21.01 -8.29
N GLY A 53 13.04 21.63 -8.69
CA GLY A 53 14.33 21.53 -8.03
C GLY A 53 15.30 20.68 -8.84
N GLU A 54 16.50 21.20 -9.12
CA GLU A 54 17.58 20.42 -9.74
C GLU A 54 18.66 20.19 -8.69
N SER A 55 18.93 18.93 -8.36
CA SER A 55 20.00 18.57 -7.44
C SER A 55 21.35 18.98 -8.01
N ARG A 56 22.14 19.67 -7.19
CA ARG A 56 23.49 20.11 -7.53
C ARG A 56 24.38 20.10 -6.31
N ALA A 57 25.66 19.84 -6.51
CA ALA A 57 26.67 20.07 -5.50
C ALA A 57 27.11 21.54 -5.49
N VAL A 58 27.77 21.94 -4.40
CA VAL A 58 28.49 23.21 -4.36
C VAL A 58 29.61 23.20 -5.41
N PRO A 59 29.88 24.30 -6.13
CA PRO A 59 30.91 24.30 -7.16
C PRO A 59 32.32 24.03 -6.63
N VAL A 60 32.62 24.53 -5.43
CA VAL A 60 33.90 24.32 -4.74
C VAL A 60 33.67 24.37 -3.23
N VAL A 61 33.97 23.28 -2.53
CA VAL A 61 34.04 23.28 -1.06
C VAL A 61 35.27 24.07 -0.58
N ALA A 62 35.03 25.07 0.28
CA ALA A 62 36.09 25.88 0.86
C ALA A 62 36.89 25.11 1.95
N ALA A 63 38.17 25.46 2.09
CA ALA A 63 38.99 24.97 3.19
C ALA A 63 38.39 25.32 4.56
N SER A 64 38.49 24.38 5.51
CA SER A 64 37.99 24.60 6.87
C SER A 64 38.72 25.79 7.50
N VAL A 65 37.97 26.65 8.17
CA VAL A 65 38.50 27.82 8.87
C VAL A 65 38.66 27.46 10.35
N PRO A 66 39.89 27.29 10.88
CA PRO A 66 40.09 26.98 12.28
C PRO A 66 39.46 28.05 13.19
N PRO A 67 38.54 27.69 14.09
CA PRO A 67 37.96 28.63 15.03
C PRO A 67 38.98 29.03 16.11
N PRO A 68 38.91 30.24 16.68
CA PRO A 68 39.59 30.53 17.95
C PRO A 68 38.99 29.69 19.07
N ALA A 69 39.76 29.42 20.13
CA ALA A 69 39.19 28.87 21.36
C ALA A 69 38.25 29.92 21.98
N ILE A 70 36.99 29.56 22.20
CA ILE A 70 35.96 30.49 22.69
C ILE A 70 35.81 30.35 24.20
N THR A 71 35.75 31.49 24.90
CA THR A 71 35.26 31.56 26.29
C THR A 71 33.91 32.25 26.30
N VAL A 72 32.86 31.54 26.72
CA VAL A 72 31.50 32.08 26.81
C VAL A 72 31.38 32.94 28.08
N VAL A 73 30.75 34.10 27.96
CA VAL A 73 30.50 35.02 29.06
C VAL A 73 29.00 35.34 29.13
N GLY A 74 28.35 34.94 30.23
CA GLY A 74 26.92 35.19 30.46
C GLY A 74 25.96 34.12 29.93
N GLY A 75 26.47 32.96 29.49
CA GLY A 75 25.67 31.88 28.88
C GLY A 75 25.35 30.68 29.80
N GLU A 76 25.48 30.80 31.13
CA GLU A 76 25.30 29.67 32.07
C GLU A 76 24.21 29.93 33.13
N SER A 77 23.23 30.79 32.84
CA SER A 77 22.22 31.22 33.83
C SER A 77 21.07 30.24 34.04
N THR A 78 20.72 29.47 33.00
CA THR A 78 19.63 28.48 32.99
C THR A 78 20.11 27.19 32.36
N GLU A 79 19.38 26.10 32.58
CA GLU A 79 19.74 24.79 32.02
C GLU A 79 19.74 24.79 30.49
N ARG A 80 18.75 25.43 29.85
CA ARG A 80 18.72 25.65 28.39
C ARG A 80 20.01 26.28 27.87
N MET A 81 20.46 27.36 28.52
CA MET A 81 21.69 28.06 28.15
C MET A 81 22.94 27.20 28.41
N ARG A 82 22.96 26.46 29.53
CA ARG A 82 24.04 25.53 29.87
C ARG A 82 24.18 24.43 28.82
N VAL A 83 23.09 23.80 28.39
CA VAL A 83 23.09 22.80 27.32
C VAL A 83 23.57 23.38 25.99
N ALA A 84 23.18 24.62 25.66
CA ALA A 84 23.69 25.28 24.46
C ALA A 84 25.20 25.49 24.53
N VAL A 85 25.74 25.87 25.69
CA VAL A 85 27.18 25.96 25.92
C VAL A 85 27.86 24.59 25.85
N ASP A 86 27.29 23.55 26.45
CA ASP A 86 27.81 22.17 26.35
C ASP A 86 27.91 21.73 24.88
N GLU A 87 26.93 22.04 24.03
CA GLU A 87 26.96 21.73 22.60
C GLU A 87 28.01 22.52 21.83
N LEU A 88 28.23 23.79 22.20
CA LEU A 88 29.33 24.60 21.66
C LEU A 88 30.69 24.03 22.07
N GLU A 89 30.85 23.59 23.32
CA GLU A 89 32.07 22.94 23.78
C GLU A 89 32.29 21.61 23.04
N ALA A 90 31.24 20.81 22.86
CA ALA A 90 31.29 19.56 22.10
C ALA A 90 31.70 19.78 20.64
N ALA A 91 31.29 20.89 20.02
CA ALA A 91 31.67 21.26 18.65
C ALA A 91 33.18 21.48 18.47
N PHE A 92 33.95 21.74 19.54
CA PHE A 92 35.41 21.82 19.47
C PHE A 92 36.11 20.46 19.51
N SER A 93 35.39 19.37 19.78
CA SER A 93 35.98 18.03 19.84
C SER A 93 36.60 17.65 18.49
N GLY A 94 37.91 17.39 18.48
CA GLY A 94 38.64 17.03 17.26
C GLY A 94 38.91 18.18 16.29
N VAL A 95 38.60 19.43 16.66
CA VAL A 95 38.81 20.61 15.81
C VAL A 95 40.09 21.36 16.21
N ASP A 96 40.95 21.64 15.22
CA ASP A 96 42.13 22.48 15.42
C ASP A 96 41.71 23.94 15.69
N THR A 97 42.14 24.50 16.83
CA THR A 97 41.86 25.90 17.18
C THR A 97 43.04 26.83 16.87
N ARG A 98 42.75 28.08 16.49
CA ARG A 98 43.76 29.12 16.26
C ARG A 98 43.37 30.45 16.88
N GLY A 99 44.07 30.82 17.95
CA GLY A 99 43.81 32.05 18.70
C GLY A 99 42.76 31.84 19.80
N THR A 100 42.30 32.94 20.39
CA THR A 100 41.32 32.95 21.48
C THR A 100 40.30 34.05 21.24
N ALA A 101 39.04 33.76 21.50
CA ALA A 101 37.95 34.72 21.41
C ALA A 101 37.05 34.65 22.66
N SER A 102 36.36 35.74 22.94
CA SER A 102 35.24 35.75 23.89
C SER A 102 33.91 35.77 23.13
N LEU A 103 32.90 35.06 23.65
CA LEU A 103 31.52 35.11 23.18
C LEU A 103 30.65 35.65 24.31
N ALA A 104 30.29 36.93 24.24
CA ALA A 104 29.42 37.57 25.22
C ALA A 104 27.94 37.38 24.84
N VAL A 105 27.13 36.84 25.73
CA VAL A 105 25.69 36.67 25.52
C VAL A 105 24.95 37.78 26.25
N VAL A 106 24.11 38.53 25.53
CA VAL A 106 23.34 39.64 26.09
C VAL A 106 21.87 39.51 25.73
N ILE A 107 21.04 39.38 26.77
CA ILE A 107 19.59 39.29 26.66
C ILE A 107 18.99 40.66 27.03
N SER A 108 18.28 41.28 26.09
CA SER A 108 17.88 42.70 26.15
C SER A 108 16.36 42.90 26.14
N GLY A 109 15.66 42.33 27.13
CA GLY A 109 14.21 42.51 27.31
C GLY A 109 13.36 41.68 26.33
N PRO A 110 12.09 41.40 26.65
CA PRO A 110 11.33 40.32 26.03
C PRO A 110 11.17 40.47 24.51
N PRO A 111 11.04 39.34 23.78
CA PRO A 111 10.76 39.33 22.34
C PRO A 111 9.50 40.12 21.99
N ALA A 112 9.47 40.67 20.78
CA ALA A 112 8.34 41.47 20.30
C ALA A 112 7.14 40.60 19.92
N ASP A 113 7.39 39.42 19.31
CA ASP A 113 6.42 38.42 18.86
C ASP A 113 7.05 36.99 18.90
N GLU A 114 6.26 35.91 18.84
CA GLU A 114 6.72 34.50 18.84
C GLU A 114 7.72 34.19 17.70
N ALA A 115 7.49 34.74 16.51
CA ALA A 115 8.41 34.59 15.37
C ALA A 115 9.81 35.20 15.61
N ASP A 116 9.92 36.10 16.60
CA ASP A 116 11.15 36.76 17.00
C ASP A 116 11.78 36.17 18.27
N GLU A 117 11.21 35.12 18.85
CA GLU A 117 11.71 34.53 20.11
C GLU A 117 13.11 33.96 19.96
N GLU A 118 13.39 33.32 18.83
CA GLU A 118 14.70 32.76 18.49
C GLU A 118 15.61 33.72 17.72
N SER A 119 15.16 34.95 17.45
CA SER A 119 15.96 35.93 16.73
C SER A 119 17.15 36.41 17.56
N TYR A 120 18.30 36.54 16.92
CA TYR A 120 19.49 37.10 17.54
C TYR A 120 20.35 37.88 16.54
N LEU A 121 21.11 38.85 17.04
CA LEU A 121 22.07 39.63 16.29
C LEU A 121 23.48 39.27 16.74
N LEU A 122 24.32 38.83 15.80
CA LEU A 122 25.75 38.60 16.06
C LEU A 122 26.52 39.90 15.82
N THR A 123 27.14 40.48 16.85
CA THR A 123 27.96 41.70 16.77
C THR A 123 29.38 41.49 17.27
N GLY A 124 30.19 42.56 17.27
CA GLY A 124 31.55 42.56 17.81
C GLY A 124 32.63 42.34 16.75
N THR A 125 33.66 41.57 17.11
CA THR A 125 34.80 41.24 16.25
C THR A 125 35.14 39.76 16.35
N ARG A 126 36.03 39.25 15.48
CA ARG A 126 36.48 37.85 15.51
C ARG A 126 37.00 37.40 16.87
N ASP A 127 37.65 38.27 17.63
CA ASP A 127 38.24 37.95 18.94
C ASP A 127 37.29 38.27 20.12
N ALA A 128 36.17 38.96 19.86
CA ALA A 128 35.19 39.38 20.84
C ALA A 128 33.79 39.42 20.21
N LEU A 129 33.22 38.24 20.03
CA LEU A 129 31.87 38.04 19.49
C LEU A 129 30.83 38.37 20.57
N ARG A 130 29.66 38.83 20.12
CA ARG A 130 28.54 39.12 21.01
C ARG A 130 27.23 38.66 20.37
N ILE A 131 26.48 37.83 21.09
CA ILE A 131 25.10 37.47 20.72
C ILE A 131 24.17 38.40 21.47
N GLU A 132 23.38 39.18 20.74
CA GLU A 132 22.35 40.06 21.28
C GLU A 132 20.98 39.50 20.91
N ALA A 133 20.22 39.05 21.92
CA ALA A 133 18.89 38.48 21.73
C ALA A 133 17.87 39.17 22.65
N SER A 134 16.59 39.06 22.32
CA SER A 134 15.48 39.53 23.14
C SER A 134 15.16 38.54 24.28
N GLY A 135 15.16 37.24 23.99
CA GLY A 135 14.92 36.18 24.96
C GLY A 135 16.07 35.19 25.15
N GLU A 136 15.87 34.25 26.07
CA GLU A 136 16.78 33.10 26.22
C GLU A 136 16.77 32.18 25.00
N ALA A 137 15.62 32.05 24.31
CA ALA A 137 15.50 31.24 23.10
C ALA A 137 16.46 31.70 22.00
N GLY A 138 16.45 32.99 21.63
CA GLY A 138 17.40 33.54 20.65
C GLY A 138 18.85 33.52 21.12
N ALA A 139 19.10 33.69 22.43
CA ALA A 139 20.44 33.58 22.97
C ALA A 139 21.00 32.15 22.84
N ALA A 140 20.22 31.13 23.19
CA ALA A 140 20.58 29.73 23.03
C ALA A 140 20.75 29.39 21.54
N ARG A 141 19.82 29.81 20.69
CA ARG A 141 19.87 29.63 19.23
C ARG A 141 21.18 30.15 18.64
N GLY A 142 21.61 31.35 19.04
CA GLY A 142 22.88 31.92 18.57
C GLY A 142 24.11 31.12 19.02
N ILE A 143 24.08 30.49 20.20
CA ILE A 143 25.16 29.61 20.66
C ILE A 143 25.17 28.32 19.84
N TYR A 144 24.02 27.67 19.65
CA TYR A 144 23.90 26.47 18.83
C TYR A 144 24.31 26.73 17.37
N ASP A 145 23.94 27.87 16.79
CA ASP A 145 24.35 28.23 15.43
C ASP A 145 25.87 28.47 15.34
N THR A 146 26.48 29.03 16.40
CA THR A 146 27.95 29.13 16.49
C THR A 146 28.59 27.74 16.54
N ALA A 147 27.99 26.80 17.28
CA ALA A 147 28.45 25.41 17.32
C ALA A 147 28.34 24.73 15.94
N ALA A 148 27.21 24.90 15.25
CA ALA A 148 26.99 24.37 13.91
C ALA A 148 27.99 24.95 12.89
N VAL A 149 28.26 26.26 12.93
CA VAL A 149 29.27 26.91 12.07
C VAL A 149 30.67 26.31 12.31
N ILE A 150 31.01 25.97 13.55
CA ILE A 150 32.28 25.29 13.89
C ILE A 150 32.31 23.86 13.33
N ARG A 151 31.27 23.06 13.54
CA ARG A 151 31.19 21.68 13.02
C ARG A 151 31.29 21.64 11.48
N GLN A 152 30.72 22.66 10.84
CA GLN A 152 30.77 22.85 9.39
C GLN A 152 32.04 23.59 8.93
N GLY A 153 33.00 23.85 9.81
CA GLY A 153 34.31 24.46 9.49
C GLY A 153 34.21 25.81 8.79
N ARG A 154 33.12 26.54 9.03
CA ARG A 154 32.85 27.88 8.47
C ARG A 154 33.44 28.95 9.38
N ASP A 155 33.64 30.16 8.84
CA ASP A 155 34.18 31.27 9.63
C ASP A 155 33.12 31.82 10.60
N ILE A 156 33.34 31.67 11.90
CA ILE A 156 32.45 32.19 12.96
C ILE A 156 32.26 33.71 12.90
N ALA A 157 33.12 34.46 12.22
CA ALA A 157 32.99 35.90 12.05
C ALA A 157 32.16 36.30 10.80
N ALA A 158 31.78 35.34 9.94
CA ALA A 158 31.09 35.65 8.68
C ALA A 158 29.70 36.28 8.88
N GLY A 159 29.02 35.96 9.98
CA GLY A 159 27.69 36.47 10.32
C GLY A 159 27.68 37.78 11.11
N ILE A 160 28.84 38.40 11.40
CA ILE A 160 28.87 39.63 12.22
C ILE A 160 28.13 40.77 11.50
N GLY A 161 27.16 41.35 12.19
CA GLY A 161 26.31 42.43 11.71
C GLY A 161 25.01 41.96 11.05
N ALA A 162 24.79 40.65 10.96
CA ALA A 162 23.54 40.07 10.47
C ALA A 162 22.64 39.68 11.66
N GLU A 163 21.38 40.10 11.58
CA GLU A 163 20.30 39.56 12.40
C GLU A 163 19.86 38.23 11.79
N VAL A 164 19.75 37.20 12.62
CA VAL A 164 19.34 35.86 12.23
C VAL A 164 17.95 35.62 12.81
N THR A 165 17.01 35.27 11.95
CA THR A 165 15.61 35.00 12.29
C THR A 165 15.17 33.71 11.60
N SER A 166 14.50 32.83 12.32
CA SER A 166 13.89 31.62 11.76
C SER A 166 12.58 32.00 11.05
N ARG A 167 12.49 31.81 9.73
CA ARG A 167 11.32 32.20 8.92
C ARG A 167 10.03 31.50 9.34
N LEU A 168 10.12 30.21 9.70
CA LEU A 168 9.00 29.42 10.23
C LEU A 168 9.21 29.15 11.72
N PRO A 169 8.34 29.67 12.61
CA PRO A 169 8.50 29.53 14.05
C PRO A 169 8.26 28.10 14.56
N PHE A 170 7.43 27.29 13.91
CA PHE A 170 7.10 25.94 14.37
C PHE A 170 7.89 24.87 13.60
N ARG A 171 8.76 24.12 14.27
CA ARG A 171 9.63 23.12 13.62
C ARG A 171 9.66 21.85 14.45
N MET A 172 8.78 20.93 14.08
CA MET A 172 8.57 19.67 14.80
C MET A 172 9.40 18.52 14.20
N VAL A 173 9.80 17.57 15.04
CA VAL A 173 10.40 16.29 14.65
C VAL A 173 9.68 15.13 15.34
N ASP A 174 9.75 13.92 14.79
CA ASP A 174 9.39 12.70 15.53
C ASP A 174 10.44 12.37 16.62
N LEU A 175 10.25 11.27 17.37
CA LEU A 175 11.19 10.84 18.42
C LEU A 175 12.44 10.10 17.90
N GLY A 176 12.70 10.08 16.58
CA GLY A 176 13.76 9.23 16.05
C GLY A 176 13.56 7.77 16.49
N ALA A 177 14.65 7.08 16.84
CA ALA A 177 14.59 5.72 17.36
C ALA A 177 14.65 5.63 18.90
N VAL A 178 14.27 6.69 19.61
CA VAL A 178 14.34 6.73 21.08
C VAL A 178 13.55 5.58 21.71
N GLY A 179 14.14 4.91 22.69
CA GLY A 179 13.50 3.81 23.43
C GLY A 179 13.30 2.52 22.61
N VAL A 180 13.83 2.43 21.40
CA VAL A 180 13.79 1.21 20.56
C VAL A 180 15.08 0.41 20.71
N VAL A 181 14.99 -0.89 20.96
CA VAL A 181 16.17 -1.77 20.99
C VAL A 181 16.57 -2.20 19.58
N ALA A 182 17.85 -2.03 19.26
CA ALA A 182 18.44 -2.46 18.00
C ALA A 182 18.83 -3.95 18.04
N ASP A 183 17.83 -4.85 18.12
CA ASP A 183 18.04 -6.30 18.11
C ASP A 183 18.00 -6.88 16.67
N PRO A 184 19.13 -7.32 16.10
CA PRO A 184 19.16 -7.91 14.76
C PRO A 184 18.25 -9.14 14.58
N GLU A 185 17.89 -9.85 15.66
CA GLU A 185 17.00 -11.01 15.57
C GLU A 185 15.59 -10.61 15.09
N GLU A 186 15.09 -9.42 15.48
CA GLU A 186 13.77 -8.93 15.07
C GLU A 186 13.73 -8.59 13.56
N TRP A 187 14.84 -8.17 12.97
CA TRP A 187 14.95 -7.82 11.54
C TRP A 187 15.28 -9.01 10.65
N ARG A 188 15.92 -10.07 11.17
CA ARG A 188 16.51 -11.13 10.34
C ARG A 188 15.50 -11.83 9.42
N ALA A 189 14.24 -11.94 9.85
CA ALA A 189 13.20 -12.57 9.04
C ALA A 189 12.75 -11.70 7.86
N GLY A 190 12.97 -10.38 7.88
CA GLY A 190 12.63 -9.44 6.81
C GLY A 190 11.16 -9.44 6.38
N THR A 191 10.25 -9.88 7.26
CA THR A 191 8.83 -10.12 6.92
C THR A 191 7.86 -9.49 7.92
N ASP A 192 8.38 -8.75 8.89
CA ASP A 192 7.57 -7.96 9.82
C ASP A 192 7.23 -6.60 9.21
N TYR A 193 6.19 -6.60 8.39
CA TYR A 193 5.62 -5.40 7.77
C TYR A 193 4.68 -4.64 8.73
N SER A 194 4.77 -4.84 10.05
CA SER A 194 4.02 -4.04 11.02
C SER A 194 4.60 -2.63 11.12
N HIS A 195 3.74 -1.66 11.43
CA HIS A 195 4.12 -0.27 11.62
C HIS A 195 4.34 0.06 13.11
N ALA A 196 4.29 -0.95 13.98
CA ALA A 196 4.55 -0.79 15.40
C ALA A 196 6.03 -0.45 15.63
N SER A 197 6.30 0.76 16.15
CA SER A 197 7.67 1.18 16.48
C SER A 197 8.30 0.30 17.57
N LYS A 198 7.47 -0.18 18.50
CA LYS A 198 7.89 -0.78 19.79
C LYS A 198 8.80 0.15 20.61
N ALA A 199 8.66 1.46 20.43
CA ALA A 199 9.33 2.44 21.29
C ALA A 199 8.90 2.21 22.74
N PHE A 200 9.88 2.14 23.63
CA PHE A 200 9.71 1.88 25.06
C PHE A 200 9.10 0.51 25.42
N ALA A 201 9.03 -0.44 24.49
CA ALA A 201 8.41 -1.75 24.76
C ALA A 201 9.04 -2.48 25.95
N ASP A 202 10.37 -2.37 26.11
CA ASP A 202 11.10 -2.99 27.23
C ASP A 202 10.93 -2.24 28.57
N VAL A 203 10.43 -1.00 28.54
CA VAL A 203 10.07 -0.24 29.73
C VAL A 203 8.79 -0.79 30.36
N PHE A 204 7.90 -1.38 29.55
CA PHE A 204 6.59 -1.80 30.01
C PHE A 204 6.60 -3.21 30.60
N LEU A 205 6.08 -3.34 31.82
CA LEU A 205 5.83 -4.62 32.48
C LEU A 205 4.33 -4.95 32.45
N ALA A 206 3.99 -6.23 32.22
CA ALA A 206 2.59 -6.67 32.19
C ALA A 206 1.88 -6.52 33.56
N ASP A 207 2.64 -6.67 34.65
CA ASP A 207 2.18 -6.63 36.04
C ASP A 207 2.89 -5.51 36.81
N ALA A 208 2.33 -5.12 37.96
CA ALA A 208 2.94 -4.14 38.88
C ALA A 208 4.41 -4.52 39.18
N PRO A 209 5.37 -3.57 39.12
CA PRO A 209 5.19 -2.11 39.13
C PRO A 209 4.90 -1.45 37.77
N TYR A 210 4.60 -2.23 36.72
CA TYR A 210 4.27 -1.77 35.35
C TYR A 210 5.38 -1.09 34.57
N ILE A 211 6.43 -0.60 35.26
CA ILE A 211 7.59 0.06 34.67
C ILE A 211 8.86 -0.65 35.13
N ASP A 212 9.69 -1.06 34.16
CA ASP A 212 11.07 -1.44 34.40
C ASP A 212 11.92 -0.18 34.52
N GLN A 213 12.41 0.08 35.73
CA GLN A 213 13.14 1.31 36.06
C GLN A 213 14.53 1.37 35.43
N ASP A 214 15.16 0.21 35.19
CA ASP A 214 16.48 0.16 34.56
C ASP A 214 16.33 0.46 33.06
N ALA A 215 15.34 -0.15 32.40
CA ALA A 215 15.03 0.14 31.00
C ALA A 215 14.55 1.59 30.80
N LEU A 216 13.77 2.15 31.73
CA LEU A 216 13.35 3.56 31.70
C LEU A 216 14.56 4.50 31.75
N ALA A 217 15.54 4.23 32.61
CA ALA A 217 16.73 5.05 32.74
C ALA A 217 17.57 5.04 31.45
N GLU A 218 17.75 3.87 30.83
CA GLU A 218 18.43 3.76 29.53
C GLU A 218 17.68 4.53 28.43
N ALA A 219 16.34 4.44 28.41
CA ALA A 219 15.51 5.17 27.46
C ALA A 219 15.56 6.69 27.69
N TYR A 220 15.71 7.15 28.94
CA TYR A 220 15.87 8.58 29.26
C TYR A 220 17.21 9.13 28.78
N GLU A 221 18.30 8.39 28.94
CA GLU A 221 19.62 8.80 28.41
C GLU A 221 19.60 8.93 26.88
N ASP A 222 18.95 7.98 26.21
CA ASP A 222 18.72 7.99 24.76
C ASP A 222 17.87 9.19 24.34
N TYR A 223 16.80 9.49 25.08
CA TYR A 223 15.94 10.65 24.86
C TYR A 223 16.69 11.98 25.05
N ASP A 224 17.43 12.18 26.14
CA ASP A 224 18.15 13.45 26.39
C ASP A 224 19.24 13.67 25.33
N ALA A 225 19.92 12.61 24.88
CA ALA A 225 20.88 12.71 23.77
C ALA A 225 20.22 13.11 22.45
N PHE A 226 19.08 12.49 22.12
CA PHE A 226 18.29 12.84 20.94
C PHE A 226 17.77 14.30 21.02
N LEU A 227 17.18 14.67 22.15
CA LEU A 227 16.57 15.98 22.37
C LEU A 227 17.59 17.11 22.21
N ARG A 228 18.75 17.00 22.88
CA ARG A 228 19.83 18.00 22.76
C ARG A 228 20.28 18.21 21.32
N ARG A 229 20.39 17.10 20.58
CA ARG A 229 20.79 17.12 19.17
C ARG A 229 19.77 17.85 18.29
N VAL A 230 18.50 17.46 18.34
CA VAL A 230 17.48 18.07 17.46
C VAL A 230 17.23 19.54 17.81
N ILE A 231 17.34 19.94 19.09
CA ILE A 231 17.32 21.35 19.49
C ILE A 231 18.52 22.10 18.89
N ALA A 232 19.72 21.51 18.96
CA ALA A 232 20.92 22.10 18.38
C ALA A 232 20.78 22.26 16.85
N ASP A 233 20.14 21.32 16.15
CA ASP A 233 19.87 21.41 14.71
C ASP A 233 18.85 22.53 14.37
N GLY A 234 17.92 22.80 15.29
CA GLY A 234 16.95 23.90 15.16
C GLY A 234 15.49 23.52 15.36
N TYR A 235 15.18 22.27 15.72
CA TYR A 235 13.83 21.86 16.07
C TYR A 235 13.42 22.42 17.43
N ASN A 236 12.13 22.72 17.59
CA ASN A 236 11.55 23.27 18.81
C ASN A 236 10.21 22.65 19.20
N ALA A 237 9.75 21.64 18.46
CA ALA A 237 8.65 20.76 18.88
C ALA A 237 8.99 19.28 18.64
N VAL A 238 8.40 18.37 19.42
CA VAL A 238 8.56 16.92 19.27
C VAL A 238 7.22 16.20 19.37
N ALA A 239 7.00 15.24 18.47
CA ALA A 239 5.84 14.36 18.52
C ALA A 239 6.14 13.13 19.39
N PHE A 240 5.50 13.03 20.56
CA PHE A 240 5.70 11.98 21.56
C PHE A 240 4.53 10.98 21.53
N PRO A 241 4.73 9.65 21.48
CA PRO A 241 3.64 8.70 21.29
C PRO A 241 2.76 8.52 22.54
N GLY A 242 1.46 8.35 22.33
CA GLY A 242 0.48 7.94 23.34
C GLY A 242 -0.54 9.04 23.66
N PHE A 243 -1.65 8.64 24.29
CA PHE A 243 -2.65 9.51 24.90
C PHE A 243 -3.42 8.75 25.98
N VAL A 244 -4.34 7.84 25.59
CA VAL A 244 -5.21 7.11 26.53
C VAL A 244 -4.44 6.22 27.49
N GLU A 245 -3.23 5.80 27.11
CA GLU A 245 -2.25 5.12 27.95
C GLU A 245 -1.92 5.90 29.22
N PHE A 246 -2.02 7.24 29.18
CA PHE A 246 -1.71 8.13 30.29
C PHE A 246 -2.94 8.60 31.05
N VAL A 247 -4.17 8.16 30.75
CA VAL A 247 -5.41 8.72 31.32
C VAL A 247 -6.12 7.72 32.25
N THR A 248 -6.61 8.18 33.42
CA THR A 248 -7.39 7.35 34.37
C THR A 248 -8.89 7.55 34.21
N PHE A 249 -9.33 8.64 33.57
CA PHE A 249 -10.74 9.03 33.43
C PHE A 249 -11.44 9.20 34.79
N ASP A 250 -10.73 9.71 35.80
CA ASP A 250 -11.25 9.80 37.19
C ASP A 250 -12.46 10.75 37.30
N ASP A 251 -12.55 11.75 36.41
CA ASP A 251 -13.69 12.67 36.31
C ASP A 251 -14.87 12.10 35.50
N VAL A 252 -14.71 10.93 34.88
CA VAL A 252 -15.75 10.22 34.11
C VAL A 252 -16.13 8.91 34.80
N GLU A 253 -17.15 8.98 35.65
CA GLU A 253 -17.62 7.81 36.41
C GLU A 253 -17.98 6.63 35.48
N GLY A 254 -17.35 5.48 35.73
CA GLY A 254 -17.69 4.19 35.12
C GLY A 254 -16.82 3.72 33.96
N VAL A 255 -15.82 4.50 33.51
CA VAL A 255 -14.89 4.06 32.45
C VAL A 255 -14.05 2.88 32.93
N TYR A 256 -13.32 3.06 34.03
CA TYR A 256 -12.59 1.99 34.71
C TYR A 256 -13.26 1.64 36.04
N ALA A 257 -13.34 0.34 36.34
CA ALA A 257 -13.90 -0.13 37.60
C ALA A 257 -12.90 0.07 38.76
N ASP A 258 -13.40 0.11 40.00
CA ASP A 258 -12.55 0.14 41.19
C ASP A 258 -11.53 -1.02 41.18
N GLY A 259 -10.24 -0.69 41.18
CA GLY A 259 -9.14 -1.65 41.13
C GLY A 259 -8.84 -2.20 39.74
N ASP A 260 -9.34 -1.56 38.67
CA ASP A 260 -8.88 -1.85 37.31
C ASP A 260 -7.41 -1.44 37.15
N SER A 261 -6.62 -2.36 36.59
CA SER A 261 -5.19 -2.15 36.39
C SER A 261 -4.86 -1.04 35.39
N HIS A 262 -5.79 -0.60 34.54
CA HIS A 262 -5.56 0.52 33.63
C HIS A 262 -5.30 1.83 34.40
N VAL A 263 -5.97 2.03 35.53
CA VAL A 263 -5.75 3.20 36.39
C VAL A 263 -4.34 3.18 36.97
N ASP A 264 -3.94 2.06 37.58
CA ASP A 264 -2.60 1.91 38.17
C ASP A 264 -1.49 2.02 37.10
N LYS A 265 -1.74 1.51 35.88
CA LYS A 265 -0.82 1.64 34.74
C LYS A 265 -0.69 3.08 34.27
N ALA A 266 -1.80 3.80 34.09
CA ALA A 266 -1.78 5.20 33.64
C ALA A 266 -1.02 6.10 34.62
N LEU A 267 -1.18 5.87 35.93
CA LEU A 267 -0.43 6.59 36.96
C LEU A 267 1.06 6.24 36.95
N ALA A 268 1.41 4.96 36.80
CA ALA A 268 2.81 4.53 36.70
C ALA A 268 3.49 5.09 35.43
N LEU A 269 2.75 5.18 34.33
CA LEU A 269 3.23 5.77 33.07
C LEU A 269 3.44 7.28 33.19
N ARG A 270 2.53 8.02 33.83
CA ARG A 270 2.72 9.45 34.14
C ARG A 270 3.97 9.67 34.99
N GLU A 271 4.12 8.91 36.08
CA GLU A 271 5.31 9.02 36.94
C GLU A 271 6.61 8.72 36.18
N ALA A 272 6.58 7.77 35.24
CA ALA A 272 7.74 7.39 34.44
C ALA A 272 8.11 8.40 33.36
N PHE A 273 7.12 8.96 32.65
CA PHE A 273 7.33 9.81 31.46
C PHE A 273 7.22 11.31 31.71
N GLY A 274 6.60 11.75 32.82
CA GLY A 274 6.62 13.16 33.26
C GLY A 274 8.01 13.80 33.19
N PRO A 275 9.08 13.15 33.70
CA PRO A 275 10.45 13.67 33.58
C PRO A 275 10.96 13.87 32.15
N PHE A 276 10.47 13.12 31.16
CA PHE A 276 10.83 13.34 29.75
C PHE A 276 10.22 14.65 29.24
N TRP A 277 8.96 14.91 29.58
CA TRP A 277 8.26 16.13 29.17
C TRP A 277 8.78 17.36 29.90
N ASP A 278 9.02 17.26 31.21
CA ASP A 278 9.69 18.31 32.00
C ASP A 278 11.05 18.69 31.40
N ARG A 279 11.80 17.69 30.93
CA ARG A 279 13.09 17.91 30.29
C ARG A 279 12.96 18.63 28.95
N ALA A 280 11.92 18.33 28.17
CA ALA A 280 11.61 19.05 26.93
C ALA A 280 11.32 20.52 27.23
N GLU A 281 10.41 20.79 28.17
CA GLU A 281 10.02 22.15 28.58
C GLU A 281 11.23 22.96 29.09
N GLU A 282 12.07 22.35 29.94
CA GLU A 282 13.28 22.97 30.49
C GLU A 282 14.24 23.47 29.39
N LEU A 283 14.32 22.76 28.27
CA LEU A 283 15.15 23.12 27.12
C LEU A 283 14.41 23.98 26.07
N GLY A 284 13.12 24.23 26.28
CA GLY A 284 12.26 25.00 25.37
C GLY A 284 11.81 24.22 24.13
N MET A 285 11.66 22.90 24.26
CA MET A 285 11.06 22.01 23.26
C MET A 285 9.59 21.76 23.61
N GLN A 286 8.70 22.03 22.68
CA GLN A 286 7.28 21.75 22.83
C GLN A 286 6.97 20.26 22.65
N VAL A 287 6.02 19.71 23.42
CA VAL A 287 5.66 18.29 23.39
C VAL A 287 4.21 18.10 22.94
N PHE A 288 4.04 17.36 21.84
CA PHE A 288 2.73 16.98 21.31
C PHE A 288 2.52 15.48 21.41
N LEU A 289 1.49 15.07 22.16
CA LEU A 289 1.11 13.68 22.28
C LEU A 289 0.45 13.17 21.00
N ARG A 290 1.13 12.28 20.27
CA ARG A 290 0.68 11.66 19.02
C ARG A 290 -0.21 10.45 19.31
N THR A 291 -1.42 10.49 18.79
CA THR A 291 -2.40 9.41 18.94
C THR A 291 -3.29 9.21 17.71
N ASP A 292 -3.83 8.01 17.57
CA ASP A 292 -4.81 7.65 16.55
C ASP A 292 -6.22 7.63 17.14
N MET A 293 -7.14 8.41 16.58
CA MET A 293 -8.53 8.45 17.02
C MET A 293 -9.41 7.62 16.07
N LEU A 294 -10.22 6.69 16.55
CA LEU A 294 -10.63 6.47 17.93
C LEU A 294 -9.71 5.48 18.66
N THR A 295 -8.95 5.94 19.66
CA THR A 295 -8.15 5.06 20.54
C THR A 295 -9.01 4.51 21.68
N LEU A 296 -8.80 3.23 22.00
CA LEU A 296 -9.66 2.44 22.88
C LEU A 296 -8.84 1.50 23.78
N THR A 297 -9.37 1.30 24.99
CA THR A 297 -9.12 0.11 25.82
C THR A 297 -10.39 -0.74 25.87
N SER A 298 -10.29 -2.03 26.20
CA SER A 298 -11.49 -2.87 26.31
C SER A 298 -12.55 -2.31 27.29
N PRO A 299 -12.18 -1.78 28.48
CA PRO A 299 -13.16 -1.12 29.36
C PRO A 299 -13.72 0.19 28.78
N LEU A 300 -12.91 1.02 28.14
CA LEU A 300 -13.37 2.27 27.51
C LEU A 300 -14.36 2.00 26.38
N GLU A 301 -14.09 1.03 25.51
CA GLU A 301 -15.03 0.64 24.45
C GLU A 301 -16.36 0.15 25.04
N ALA A 302 -16.30 -0.69 26.08
CA ALA A 302 -17.49 -1.18 26.76
C ALA A 302 -18.30 -0.05 27.39
N TYR A 303 -17.63 0.92 28.03
CA TYR A 303 -18.26 2.11 28.59
C TYR A 303 -18.97 2.95 27.53
N LEU A 304 -18.27 3.30 26.45
CA LEU A 304 -18.81 4.11 25.36
C LEU A 304 -20.03 3.41 24.72
N THR A 305 -19.93 2.10 24.52
CA THR A 305 -21.02 1.31 23.93
C THR A 305 -22.22 1.17 24.87
N ASP A 306 -22.02 0.97 26.18
CA ASP A 306 -23.13 0.88 27.14
C ASP A 306 -23.83 2.23 27.32
N ARG A 307 -23.06 3.32 27.40
CA ARG A 307 -23.58 4.68 27.60
C ARG A 307 -24.30 5.22 26.37
N PHE A 308 -23.73 5.03 25.17
CA PHE A 308 -24.23 5.64 23.94
C PHE A 308 -24.93 4.66 22.99
N GLY A 309 -24.85 3.35 23.27
CA GLY A 309 -25.43 2.28 22.44
C GLY A 309 -24.57 1.86 21.25
N SER A 310 -23.56 2.67 20.87
CA SER A 310 -22.59 2.41 19.81
C SER A 310 -21.39 3.37 19.93
N LEU A 311 -20.31 3.10 19.19
CA LEU A 311 -19.20 4.03 18.97
C LEU A 311 -19.59 5.10 17.92
N ASP A 312 -20.61 5.91 18.21
CA ASP A 312 -21.06 6.98 17.31
C ASP A 312 -20.16 8.21 17.41
N THR A 313 -19.14 8.26 16.56
CA THR A 313 -18.14 9.34 16.52
C THR A 313 -18.71 10.68 16.03
N ALA A 314 -19.96 10.74 15.59
CA ALA A 314 -20.66 12.00 15.31
C ALA A 314 -21.29 12.64 16.57
N SER A 315 -21.39 11.90 17.68
CA SER A 315 -21.98 12.39 18.95
C SER A 315 -20.97 13.27 19.70
N PRO A 316 -21.29 14.56 19.97
CA PRO A 316 -20.44 15.41 20.81
C PRO A 316 -20.20 14.83 22.22
N GLU A 317 -21.20 14.13 22.77
CA GLU A 317 -21.15 13.56 24.12
C GLU A 317 -20.13 12.42 24.23
N LEU A 318 -19.81 11.74 23.13
CA LEU A 318 -18.70 10.78 23.08
C LEU A 318 -17.37 11.50 23.25
N TRP A 319 -17.19 12.64 22.58
CA TRP A 319 -15.95 13.43 22.64
C TRP A 319 -15.75 14.12 23.99
N GLU A 320 -16.83 14.41 24.74
CA GLU A 320 -16.74 14.90 26.13
C GLU A 320 -15.93 13.95 27.03
N VAL A 321 -15.97 12.63 26.78
CA VAL A 321 -15.17 11.65 27.55
C VAL A 321 -13.68 11.84 27.29
N TYR A 322 -13.29 12.06 26.03
CA TYR A 322 -11.90 12.26 25.65
C TYR A 322 -11.38 13.63 26.08
N THR A 323 -12.19 14.69 25.98
CA THR A 323 -11.80 16.03 26.47
C THR A 323 -11.64 16.04 27.99
N ALA A 324 -12.46 15.29 28.74
CA ALA A 324 -12.26 15.12 30.19
C ALA A 324 -10.92 14.41 30.50
N GLY A 325 -10.56 13.41 29.70
CA GLY A 325 -9.24 12.76 29.79
C GLY A 325 -8.07 13.70 29.49
N LEU A 326 -8.23 14.62 28.54
CA LEU A 326 -7.24 15.67 28.25
C LEU A 326 -7.13 16.68 29.39
N ASP A 327 -8.26 17.14 29.94
CA ASP A 327 -8.28 18.06 31.08
C ASP A 327 -7.56 17.46 32.30
N GLU A 328 -7.83 16.18 32.59
CA GLU A 328 -7.15 15.42 33.63
C GLU A 328 -5.63 15.34 33.37
N LEU A 329 -5.24 14.98 32.15
CA LEU A 329 -3.84 14.81 31.79
C LEU A 329 -3.06 16.14 31.83
N TYR A 330 -3.58 17.21 31.25
CA TYR A 330 -2.92 18.52 31.28
C TYR A 330 -2.86 19.15 32.67
N ALA A 331 -3.81 18.82 33.55
CA ALA A 331 -3.74 19.21 34.96
C ALA A 331 -2.64 18.45 35.71
N ALA A 332 -2.42 17.18 35.37
CA ALA A 332 -1.37 16.36 35.96
C ALA A 332 0.03 16.68 35.41
N GLU A 333 0.12 16.98 34.11
CA GLU A 333 1.36 17.10 33.34
C GLU A 333 1.40 18.42 32.55
N PRO A 334 1.73 19.55 33.22
CA PRO A 334 1.69 20.87 32.61
C PRO A 334 2.71 21.11 31.49
N ALA A 335 3.75 20.27 31.39
CA ALA A 335 4.79 20.35 30.36
C ALA A 335 4.32 19.95 28.95
N LEU A 336 3.11 19.38 28.83
CA LEU A 336 2.53 19.00 27.53
C LEU A 336 1.89 20.21 26.84
N ASP A 337 2.21 20.43 25.57
CA ASP A 337 1.69 21.57 24.78
C ASP A 337 0.41 21.23 24.01
N GLY A 338 0.15 19.96 23.74
CA GLY A 338 -1.01 19.58 22.95
C GLY A 338 -1.07 18.12 22.55
N VAL A 339 -1.95 17.84 21.59
CA VAL A 339 -2.10 16.53 20.95
C VAL A 339 -1.94 16.64 19.45
N LEU A 340 -1.33 15.61 18.86
CA LEU A 340 -1.34 15.35 17.43
C LEU A 340 -2.27 14.17 17.15
N VAL A 341 -3.31 14.39 16.34
CA VAL A 341 -4.35 13.40 16.06
C VAL A 341 -4.29 12.96 14.60
N ARG A 342 -4.32 11.64 14.38
CA ARG A 342 -4.61 11.00 13.09
C ARG A 342 -5.89 10.17 13.20
N ILE A 343 -6.70 10.14 12.14
CA ILE A 343 -7.97 9.37 12.11
C ILE A 343 -8.04 8.34 10.97
N GLY A 344 -7.17 8.51 9.99
CA GLY A 344 -7.29 7.85 8.69
C GLY A 344 -6.48 6.57 8.55
N GLU A 345 -5.79 6.13 9.60
CA GLU A 345 -4.92 4.95 9.59
C GLU A 345 -4.87 4.38 11.01
N ALA A 346 -5.34 3.15 11.20
CA ALA A 346 -5.52 2.52 12.50
C ALA A 346 -5.67 0.99 12.36
N GLY A 347 -5.71 0.28 13.49
CA GLY A 347 -5.95 -1.16 13.57
C GLY A 347 -4.70 -1.99 13.81
N ARG A 348 -4.86 -3.32 13.69
CA ARG A 348 -3.91 -4.32 14.24
C ARG A 348 -2.47 -4.26 13.74
N VAL A 349 -2.18 -3.49 12.69
CA VAL A 349 -0.82 -3.28 12.19
C VAL A 349 0.01 -2.38 13.14
N TYR A 350 -0.67 -1.64 14.03
CA TYR A 350 -0.07 -0.80 15.08
C TYR A 350 -0.13 -1.44 16.48
N ASP A 351 -0.93 -2.49 16.67
CA ASP A 351 -1.11 -3.12 17.98
C ASP A 351 0.21 -3.71 18.49
N VAL A 352 0.48 -3.50 19.77
CA VAL A 352 1.59 -4.14 20.48
C VAL A 352 1.05 -5.38 21.20
N GLU A 353 1.67 -6.54 20.99
CA GLU A 353 1.23 -7.78 21.62
C GLU A 353 1.26 -7.68 23.15
N GLY A 354 0.13 -8.02 23.80
CA GLY A 354 0.01 -8.00 25.26
C GLY A 354 -0.44 -6.67 25.86
N TRP A 355 -0.67 -5.65 25.03
CA TRP A 355 -1.28 -4.38 25.45
C TRP A 355 -2.76 -4.30 25.05
N ASP A 356 -3.61 -3.82 25.97
CA ASP A 356 -5.05 -3.60 25.75
C ASP A 356 -5.34 -2.15 25.33
N TYR A 357 -4.50 -1.62 24.43
CA TYR A 357 -4.65 -0.31 23.81
C TYR A 357 -4.62 -0.50 22.30
N HIS A 358 -5.63 0.00 21.60
CA HIS A 358 -5.74 -0.15 20.16
C HIS A 358 -6.53 0.99 19.55
N SER A 359 -6.31 1.24 18.25
CA SER A 359 -7.03 2.26 17.49
C SER A 359 -8.04 1.62 16.53
N SER A 360 -9.19 2.28 16.38
CA SER A 360 -10.27 1.88 15.48
C SER A 360 -10.49 2.93 14.39
N LEU A 361 -10.65 2.48 13.14
CA LEU A 361 -11.06 3.31 12.00
C LEU A 361 -12.55 3.68 12.11
N ALA A 362 -12.90 4.49 13.11
CA ALA A 362 -14.27 4.86 13.45
C ALA A 362 -14.67 6.28 13.00
N VAL A 363 -13.70 7.19 12.85
CA VAL A 363 -13.95 8.57 12.39
C VAL A 363 -13.85 8.62 10.87
N THR A 364 -14.97 8.35 10.20
CA THR A 364 -15.00 8.08 8.74
C THR A 364 -15.87 9.03 7.92
N THR A 365 -16.53 10.01 8.57
CA THR A 365 -17.42 10.99 7.92
C THR A 365 -17.03 12.42 8.27
N PRO A 366 -17.32 13.43 7.41
CA PRO A 366 -17.08 14.83 7.72
C PRO A 366 -17.74 15.29 9.02
N GLU A 367 -18.94 14.77 9.32
CA GLU A 367 -19.67 15.08 10.55
C GLU A 367 -18.90 14.60 11.80
N ALA A 368 -18.37 13.37 11.77
CA ALA A 368 -17.57 12.82 12.86
C ALA A 368 -16.25 13.59 13.08
N VAL A 369 -15.56 13.97 12.00
CA VAL A 369 -14.34 14.78 12.09
C VAL A 369 -14.65 16.14 12.72
N ARG A 370 -15.74 16.79 12.28
CA ARG A 370 -16.13 18.09 12.81
C ARG A 370 -16.55 18.01 14.28
N ALA A 371 -17.28 16.97 14.68
CA ALA A 371 -17.63 16.75 16.08
C ALA A 371 -16.38 16.59 16.95
N MET A 372 -15.43 15.75 16.49
CA MET A 372 -14.13 15.55 17.15
C MET A 372 -13.37 16.86 17.28
N LEU A 373 -13.08 17.53 16.16
CA LEU A 373 -12.26 18.74 16.16
C LEU A 373 -12.91 19.85 16.96
N THR A 374 -14.23 20.04 16.87
CA THR A 374 -14.92 21.06 17.69
C THR A 374 -14.71 20.80 19.19
N ALA A 375 -14.82 19.56 19.65
CA ALA A 375 -14.62 19.22 21.06
C ALA A 375 -13.15 19.41 21.49
N LEU A 376 -12.22 18.83 20.73
CA LEU A 376 -10.79 18.88 21.04
C LEU A 376 -10.24 20.31 20.98
N THR A 377 -10.61 21.11 19.98
CA THR A 377 -10.12 22.48 19.86
C THR A 377 -10.73 23.40 20.91
N SER A 378 -12.00 23.20 21.30
CA SER A 378 -12.60 23.97 22.41
C SER A 378 -11.88 23.70 23.74
N GLN A 379 -11.60 22.42 24.02
CA GLN A 379 -10.85 22.03 25.22
C GLN A 379 -9.40 22.58 25.19
N ALA A 380 -8.75 22.54 24.03
CA ALA A 380 -7.42 23.08 23.84
C ALA A 380 -7.39 24.61 24.06
N GLU A 381 -8.37 25.35 23.56
CA GLU A 381 -8.51 26.79 23.83
C GLU A 381 -8.69 27.09 25.33
N ASP A 382 -9.53 26.31 26.02
CA ASP A 382 -9.77 26.49 27.46
C ASP A 382 -8.55 26.19 28.33
N SER A 383 -7.69 25.25 27.88
CA SER A 383 -6.47 24.83 28.57
C SER A 383 -5.19 25.53 28.10
N GLY A 384 -5.26 26.37 27.06
CA GLY A 384 -4.10 27.02 26.46
C GLY A 384 -3.16 26.05 25.74
N ARG A 385 -3.72 24.98 25.15
CA ARG A 385 -3.03 23.92 24.42
C ARG A 385 -3.40 23.95 22.95
N GLU A 386 -2.78 23.07 22.17
CA GLU A 386 -2.98 22.99 20.72
C GLU A 386 -3.39 21.58 20.25
N VAL A 387 -4.11 21.54 19.12
CA VAL A 387 -4.48 20.32 18.42
C VAL A 387 -3.86 20.34 17.03
N ILE A 388 -2.92 19.44 16.78
CA ILE A 388 -2.38 19.17 15.45
C ILE A 388 -3.22 18.08 14.80
N PHE A 389 -4.03 18.44 13.80
CA PHE A 389 -4.81 17.48 13.04
C PHE A 389 -4.06 17.06 11.78
N ARG A 390 -3.68 15.78 11.70
CA ARG A 390 -3.11 15.19 10.49
C ARG A 390 -4.21 14.82 9.50
N THR A 391 -4.07 15.37 8.29
CA THR A 391 -5.01 15.09 7.18
C THR A 391 -4.83 13.72 6.55
N TRP A 392 -3.68 13.04 6.75
CA TRP A 392 -3.37 11.76 6.13
C TRP A 392 -4.41 10.66 6.44
N SER A 393 -4.83 9.92 5.39
CA SER A 393 -5.75 8.78 5.49
C SER A 393 -5.48 7.74 4.40
N VAL A 394 -5.74 6.47 4.71
CA VAL A 394 -5.59 5.33 3.78
C VAL A 394 -6.78 5.14 2.83
N GLY A 395 -7.63 6.15 2.64
CA GLY A 395 -8.75 6.10 1.69
C GLY A 395 -10.04 5.49 2.24
N VAL A 396 -10.20 5.40 3.56
CA VAL A 396 -11.39 4.80 4.20
C VAL A 396 -12.43 5.87 4.53
N GLY A 397 -13.69 5.62 4.16
CA GLY A 397 -14.82 6.52 4.45
C GLY A 397 -14.90 7.73 3.53
N GLU A 398 -15.84 8.64 3.83
CA GLU A 398 -16.05 9.89 3.07
C GLU A 398 -14.92 10.90 3.28
N VAL A 399 -14.08 10.69 4.30
CA VAL A 399 -12.90 11.52 4.62
C VAL A 399 -11.61 10.97 4.01
N GLY A 400 -11.66 9.80 3.36
CA GLY A 400 -10.48 9.03 2.96
C GLY A 400 -9.52 9.75 2.02
N ASP A 401 -10.02 10.67 1.18
CA ASP A 401 -9.24 11.44 0.21
C ASP A 401 -9.03 12.91 0.63
N MET A 402 -9.35 13.29 1.88
CA MET A 402 -9.21 14.68 2.35
C MET A 402 -7.78 15.25 2.25
N HIS A 403 -6.77 14.38 2.22
CA HIS A 403 -5.36 14.76 2.08
C HIS A 403 -4.91 14.94 0.63
N THR A 404 -5.68 14.50 -0.36
CA THR A 404 -5.34 14.60 -1.79
C THR A 404 -6.39 15.31 -2.62
N ASN A 405 -7.55 15.63 -2.04
CA ASN A 405 -8.68 16.24 -2.72
C ASN A 405 -9.09 17.55 -2.03
N VAL A 406 -8.99 18.65 -2.78
CA VAL A 406 -9.33 20.01 -2.32
C VAL A 406 -10.81 20.18 -1.92
N GLU A 407 -11.73 19.48 -2.60
CA GLU A 407 -13.17 19.54 -2.29
C GLU A 407 -13.47 18.75 -1.00
N SER A 408 -12.87 17.57 -0.84
CA SER A 408 -12.99 16.77 0.39
C SER A 408 -12.37 17.50 1.58
N TYR A 409 -11.19 18.10 1.42
CA TYR A 409 -10.58 18.96 2.43
C TYR A 409 -11.55 20.06 2.89
N GLU A 410 -12.15 20.80 1.95
CA GLU A 410 -13.10 21.88 2.27
C GLU A 410 -14.36 21.35 2.96
N ALA A 411 -14.89 20.21 2.52
CA ALA A 411 -16.04 19.58 3.16
C ALA A 411 -15.76 19.17 4.61
N VAL A 412 -14.55 18.69 4.91
CA VAL A 412 -14.15 18.23 6.24
C VAL A 412 -13.77 19.40 7.15
N LEU A 413 -12.91 20.31 6.69
CA LEU A 413 -12.29 21.34 7.53
C LEU A 413 -12.88 22.73 7.34
N GLY A 414 -13.51 23.02 6.20
CA GLY A 414 -14.00 24.37 5.88
C GLY A 414 -14.91 24.94 6.97
N GLY A 415 -14.62 26.17 7.42
CA GLY A 415 -15.40 26.86 8.44
C GLY A 415 -15.18 26.41 9.88
N ILE A 416 -14.22 25.52 10.17
CA ILE A 416 -13.69 25.36 11.53
C ILE A 416 -12.78 26.55 11.81
N ASP A 417 -13.12 27.37 12.81
CA ASP A 417 -12.34 28.55 13.17
C ASP A 417 -11.90 28.41 14.63
N SER A 418 -10.66 27.97 14.82
CA SER A 418 -10.03 27.85 16.14
C SER A 418 -8.56 28.24 16.05
N PRO A 419 -8.07 29.16 16.91
CA PRO A 419 -6.65 29.47 16.99
C PRO A 419 -5.80 28.29 17.50
N ALA A 420 -6.41 27.31 18.19
CA ALA A 420 -5.73 26.13 18.73
C ALA A 420 -5.55 25.01 17.69
N LEU A 421 -6.10 25.14 16.48
CA LEU A 421 -6.01 24.11 15.44
C LEU A 421 -4.86 24.37 14.46
N ILE A 422 -3.95 23.40 14.36
CA ILE A 422 -2.91 23.32 13.34
C ILE A 422 -3.21 22.13 12.42
N VAL A 423 -3.29 22.36 11.11
CA VAL A 423 -3.55 21.30 10.13
C VAL A 423 -2.22 20.85 9.49
N SER A 424 -1.90 19.58 9.68
CA SER A 424 -0.68 18.93 9.19
C SER A 424 -0.95 18.12 7.91
N THR A 425 -0.16 18.36 6.87
CA THR A 425 -0.28 17.68 5.56
C THR A 425 1.08 17.43 4.93
N LYS A 426 1.25 16.23 4.36
CA LYS A 426 2.42 15.84 3.55
C LYS A 426 2.64 16.81 2.39
N TYR A 427 3.88 17.21 2.13
CA TYR A 427 4.21 18.10 1.02
C TYR A 427 3.85 17.49 -0.36
N THR A 428 3.83 16.16 -0.45
CA THR A 428 3.43 15.40 -1.65
C THR A 428 1.93 15.11 -1.69
N LEU A 429 1.38 15.03 -2.90
CA LEU A 429 0.00 14.64 -3.14
C LEU A 429 -0.14 13.11 -3.02
N GLY A 430 -0.19 12.61 -1.78
CA GLY A 430 -0.26 11.19 -1.47
C GLY A 430 0.79 10.83 -0.41
N ASP A 431 1.58 9.79 -0.70
CA ASP A 431 2.47 9.17 0.29
C ASP A 431 3.95 9.29 -0.07
N PHE A 432 4.49 10.51 -0.07
CA PHE A 432 5.92 10.83 -0.20
C PHE A 432 6.68 10.31 -1.42
N TYR A 433 6.09 9.56 -2.35
CA TYR A 433 6.76 9.16 -3.60
C TYR A 433 7.24 10.37 -4.41
N SER A 434 8.47 10.30 -4.93
CA SER A 434 9.15 11.42 -5.60
C SER A 434 8.50 11.93 -6.88
N TRP A 435 7.71 11.07 -7.54
CA TRP A 435 7.00 11.44 -8.78
C TRP A 435 5.59 11.98 -8.52
N LEU A 436 5.15 12.03 -7.27
CA LEU A 436 3.88 12.66 -6.93
C LEU A 436 4.00 14.18 -7.02
N PRO A 437 2.94 14.88 -7.45
CA PRO A 437 2.92 16.34 -7.42
C PRO A 437 3.01 16.90 -6.00
N LEU A 438 3.28 18.21 -5.91
CA LEU A 438 3.06 18.98 -4.70
C LEU A 438 1.59 18.89 -4.27
N ASN A 439 1.32 18.82 -2.98
CA ASN A 439 -0.04 18.65 -2.46
C ASN A 439 -0.86 19.96 -2.59
N ASP A 440 -1.87 19.95 -3.44
CA ASP A 440 -2.71 21.14 -3.68
C ASP A 440 -3.52 21.57 -2.45
N THR A 441 -3.80 20.66 -1.50
CA THR A 441 -4.52 21.01 -0.27
C THR A 441 -3.70 21.93 0.66
N LEU A 442 -2.37 22.00 0.49
CA LEU A 442 -1.51 22.95 1.19
C LEU A 442 -1.65 24.39 0.69
N ARG A 443 -2.25 24.61 -0.47
CA ARG A 443 -2.44 25.94 -1.06
C ARG A 443 -3.75 26.63 -0.64
N GLN A 444 -4.55 25.99 0.21
CA GLN A 444 -5.89 26.47 0.61
C GLN A 444 -6.15 26.36 2.13
N GLY A 445 -7.30 26.87 2.54
CA GLY A 445 -7.79 26.88 3.92
C GLY A 445 -7.37 28.13 4.70
N ASP A 446 -8.10 28.42 5.78
CA ASP A 446 -7.84 29.57 6.66
C ASP A 446 -7.13 29.19 7.98
N HIS A 447 -6.95 27.89 8.22
CA HIS A 447 -6.32 27.33 9.42
C HIS A 447 -4.81 27.51 9.43
N ARG A 448 -4.19 27.46 10.61
CA ARG A 448 -2.73 27.33 10.77
C ARG A 448 -2.26 26.02 10.12
N ARG A 449 -1.11 26.03 9.44
CA ARG A 449 -0.63 24.88 8.64
C ARG A 449 0.82 24.53 8.96
N ILE A 450 1.08 23.22 9.00
CA ILE A 450 2.45 22.69 8.94
C ILE A 450 2.60 21.70 7.80
N ILE A 451 3.80 21.66 7.22
CA ILE A 451 4.16 20.76 6.12
C ILE A 451 4.90 19.54 6.70
N GLU A 452 4.44 18.33 6.37
CA GLU A 452 5.17 17.11 6.74
C GLU A 452 6.22 16.76 5.68
N PHE A 453 7.42 16.44 6.13
CA PHE A 453 8.55 15.94 5.33
C PHE A 453 8.99 14.58 5.86
N GLN A 454 9.32 13.63 4.98
CA GLN A 454 9.83 12.31 5.37
C GLN A 454 11.33 12.21 5.12
N SER A 455 12.13 12.24 6.18
CA SER A 455 13.60 12.25 6.07
C SER A 455 14.18 10.85 5.84
N ARG A 456 13.72 9.87 6.61
CA ARG A 456 13.98 8.45 6.35
C ARG A 456 12.98 7.98 5.29
N ARG A 457 13.43 7.97 4.04
CA ARG A 457 12.56 7.71 2.88
C ARG A 457 12.07 6.27 2.84
N GLU A 458 10.83 6.07 3.27
CA GLU A 458 10.16 4.78 3.43
C GLU A 458 10.18 3.96 2.13
N PHE A 459 9.68 4.56 1.05
CA PHE A 459 9.55 3.89 -0.26
C PHE A 459 10.85 3.91 -1.06
N GLU A 460 11.90 4.59 -0.57
CA GLU A 460 13.19 4.71 -1.25
C GLU A 460 14.26 4.01 -0.41
N ASN A 461 13.91 2.77 -0.05
CA ASN A 461 14.71 1.81 0.69
C ASN A 461 15.04 2.22 2.14
N ASN A 462 14.09 2.83 2.85
CA ASN A 462 14.16 3.07 4.29
C ASN A 462 15.42 3.83 4.77
N GLY A 463 15.96 4.71 3.93
CA GLY A 463 17.16 5.50 4.24
C GLY A 463 18.49 4.76 4.04
N ALA A 464 18.49 3.56 3.43
CA ALA A 464 19.72 2.81 3.14
C ALA A 464 20.44 3.27 1.87
N PHE A 465 19.79 4.05 1.01
CA PHE A 465 20.41 4.65 -0.18
C PHE A 465 20.69 6.13 0.05
N PRO A 466 21.80 6.67 -0.48
CA PRO A 466 21.96 8.11 -0.62
C PRO A 466 20.72 8.71 -1.27
N ASN A 467 20.18 9.77 -0.67
CA ASN A 467 18.92 10.37 -1.13
C ASN A 467 18.82 11.82 -0.67
N ASP A 468 19.42 12.75 -1.43
CA ASP A 468 19.43 14.18 -1.13
C ASP A 468 18.18 14.87 -1.71
N LEU A 469 17.23 15.22 -0.83
CA LEU A 469 15.98 15.90 -1.20
C LEU A 469 16.08 17.42 -1.15
N GLY A 470 17.26 18.00 -0.93
CA GLY A 470 17.42 19.41 -0.61
C GLY A 470 16.85 20.35 -1.66
N ALA A 471 17.08 20.06 -2.94
CA ALA A 471 16.55 20.84 -4.05
C ALA A 471 15.01 20.77 -4.14
N GLU A 472 14.44 19.58 -3.91
CA GLU A 472 12.99 19.35 -3.92
C GLU A 472 12.31 20.04 -2.73
N TYR A 473 12.87 19.88 -1.53
CA TYR A 473 12.38 20.51 -0.30
C TYR A 473 12.41 22.04 -0.40
N ALA A 474 13.51 22.60 -0.91
CA ALA A 474 13.62 24.05 -1.10
C ALA A 474 12.57 24.57 -2.08
N TRP A 475 12.42 23.91 -3.23
CA TRP A 475 11.43 24.28 -4.22
C TRP A 475 10.00 24.18 -3.66
N ALA A 476 9.65 23.07 -3.01
CA ALA A 476 8.33 22.85 -2.43
C ALA A 476 8.01 23.89 -1.36
N LEU A 477 8.96 24.18 -0.46
CA LEU A 477 8.77 25.16 0.61
C LEU A 477 8.57 26.57 0.03
N GLN A 478 9.42 27.00 -0.92
CA GLN A 478 9.29 28.31 -1.56
C GLN A 478 7.94 28.47 -2.28
N GLU A 479 7.52 27.45 -3.04
CA GLU A 479 6.23 27.44 -3.75
C GLU A 479 5.02 27.51 -2.80
N LEU A 480 5.09 26.79 -1.69
CA LEU A 480 4.02 26.75 -0.70
C LEU A 480 3.93 28.07 0.07
N LEU A 481 5.06 28.59 0.57
CA LEU A 481 5.11 29.87 1.29
C LEU A 481 4.73 31.07 0.42
N ALA A 482 4.97 31.01 -0.89
CA ALA A 482 4.49 32.02 -1.82
C ALA A 482 2.98 31.98 -2.04
N SER A 483 2.33 30.83 -1.80
CA SER A 483 0.90 30.61 -2.07
C SER A 483 -0.01 30.61 -0.86
N ASN A 484 0.53 30.33 0.34
CA ASN A 484 -0.23 30.22 1.58
C ASN A 484 0.57 30.84 2.74
N ASP A 485 0.06 31.96 3.26
CA ASP A 485 0.66 32.68 4.38
C ASP A 485 0.29 32.10 5.76
N ARG A 486 -0.57 31.08 5.80
CA ARG A 486 -0.94 30.33 7.02
C ARG A 486 0.02 29.21 7.36
N ILE A 487 0.99 28.93 6.50
CA ILE A 487 2.06 27.97 6.77
C ILE A 487 3.02 28.59 7.78
N GLU A 488 3.02 28.02 8.99
CA GLU A 488 3.83 28.49 10.12
C GLU A 488 4.95 27.52 10.48
N GLY A 489 4.98 26.34 9.86
CA GLY A 489 5.93 25.33 10.28
C GLY A 489 6.05 24.08 9.45
N ILE A 490 6.86 23.16 9.98
CA ILE A 490 7.13 21.85 9.41
C ILE A 490 7.04 20.76 10.47
N TRP A 491 6.89 19.52 10.02
CA TRP A 491 7.16 18.34 10.80
C TRP A 491 8.04 17.37 10.00
N ALA A 492 9.25 17.12 10.48
CA ALA A 492 10.20 16.20 9.85
C ALA A 492 10.13 14.80 10.49
N TRP A 493 10.02 13.77 9.65
CA TRP A 493 10.01 12.38 10.08
C TRP A 493 11.43 11.83 9.98
N ALA A 494 12.19 11.96 11.05
CA ALA A 494 13.57 11.49 11.10
C ALA A 494 13.64 9.96 11.08
N GLN A 495 12.60 9.27 11.56
CA GLN A 495 12.57 7.82 11.68
C GLN A 495 11.22 7.20 11.34
N ASP A 496 10.10 7.84 11.67
CA ASP A 496 8.75 7.31 11.40
C ASP A 496 8.46 7.22 9.90
N GLY A 497 7.57 6.28 9.54
CA GLY A 497 7.22 5.96 8.15
C GLY A 497 7.46 4.47 7.88
N GLY A 498 6.45 3.79 7.35
CA GLY A 498 6.52 2.39 6.99
C GLY A 498 6.83 1.41 8.12
N PRO A 499 7.26 0.20 7.76
CA PRO A 499 7.55 -0.85 8.71
C PRO A 499 8.92 -0.63 9.31
N TRP A 500 9.00 -0.84 10.62
CA TRP A 500 10.26 -0.67 11.34
C TRP A 500 11.19 -1.85 11.14
N ARG A 501 10.62 -3.06 10.96
CA ARG A 501 11.31 -4.37 11.03
C ARG A 501 11.32 -5.14 9.72
N ALA A 502 10.74 -4.59 8.65
CA ALA A 502 10.93 -5.06 7.29
C ALA A 502 11.83 -4.07 6.54
N GLY A 503 12.87 -4.58 5.89
CA GLY A 503 13.92 -3.77 5.28
C GLY A 503 15.11 -3.50 6.21
N PRO A 504 16.01 -2.57 5.84
CA PRO A 504 17.24 -2.27 6.55
C PRO A 504 17.04 -1.87 8.03
N MET A 505 17.84 -2.44 8.93
CA MET A 505 17.94 -2.07 10.34
C MET A 505 18.75 -0.78 10.50
N ILE A 506 18.14 0.32 10.05
CA ILE A 506 18.60 1.68 10.26
C ILE A 506 17.74 2.27 11.37
N LEU A 507 18.33 2.89 12.37
CA LEU A 507 17.61 3.49 13.51
C LEU A 507 18.25 4.83 13.78
N TYR A 508 17.51 5.91 13.56
CA TYR A 508 18.00 7.29 13.62
C TYR A 508 18.65 7.58 14.98
N GLY A 509 19.93 7.98 14.94
CA GLY A 509 20.74 8.27 16.13
C GLY A 509 21.27 7.04 16.87
N LYS A 510 20.96 5.81 16.43
CA LYS A 510 21.20 4.59 17.21
C LYS A 510 21.94 3.47 16.48
N ALA A 511 21.48 3.09 15.29
CA ALA A 511 22.03 1.92 14.58
C ALA A 511 21.95 2.07 13.05
N GLY A 512 22.76 1.28 12.35
CA GLY A 512 22.89 1.34 10.89
C GLY A 512 23.50 2.66 10.42
N PHE A 513 23.48 2.88 9.10
CA PHE A 513 24.05 4.08 8.49
C PHE A 513 23.06 5.24 8.43
N TRP A 514 22.52 5.60 9.60
CA TRP A 514 21.42 6.55 9.74
C TRP A 514 21.77 7.99 9.32
N GLN A 515 23.07 8.32 9.19
CA GLN A 515 23.51 9.64 8.72
C GLN A 515 22.95 9.99 7.34
N LEU A 516 22.67 9.01 6.48
CA LEU A 516 22.04 9.26 5.18
C LEU A 516 20.64 9.85 5.33
N ALA A 517 19.81 9.31 6.24
CA ALA A 517 18.50 9.88 6.55
C ALA A 517 18.61 11.22 7.28
N ASP A 518 19.69 11.42 8.05
CA ASP A 518 19.96 12.67 8.75
C ASP A 518 20.09 13.89 7.83
N LEU A 519 20.69 13.73 6.66
CA LEU A 519 20.81 14.82 5.70
C LEU A 519 19.44 15.48 5.45
N ASN A 520 18.40 14.68 5.23
CA ASN A 520 17.06 15.19 4.96
C ASN A 520 16.40 15.85 6.18
N SER A 521 16.71 15.38 7.40
CA SER A 521 16.29 16.06 8.64
C SER A 521 16.99 17.41 8.82
N GLN A 522 18.29 17.50 8.51
CA GLN A 522 19.01 18.78 8.55
C GLN A 522 18.52 19.74 7.46
N LEU A 523 18.25 19.25 6.25
CA LEU A 523 17.69 20.03 5.15
C LEU A 523 16.32 20.60 5.50
N ALA A 524 15.41 19.76 6.04
CA ALA A 524 14.06 20.20 6.41
C ALA A 524 14.10 21.38 7.39
N VAL A 525 14.84 21.25 8.50
CA VAL A 525 14.91 22.31 9.51
C VAL A 525 15.70 23.54 9.03
N SER A 526 16.79 23.34 8.29
CA SER A 526 17.59 24.46 7.76
C SER A 526 16.76 25.31 6.78
N LEU A 527 16.01 24.66 5.88
CA LEU A 527 15.15 25.34 4.92
C LEU A 527 13.90 25.95 5.59
N ALA A 528 13.36 25.35 6.64
CA ALA A 528 12.29 25.97 7.42
C ALA A 528 12.74 27.27 8.12
N ARG A 529 14.00 27.30 8.57
CA ARG A 529 14.61 28.50 9.17
C ARG A 529 14.96 29.55 8.12
N ASP A 530 15.55 29.14 7.00
CA ASP A 530 15.92 30.00 5.87
C ASP A 530 15.54 29.34 4.53
N PRO A 531 14.33 29.62 3.99
CA PRO A 531 13.88 29.04 2.73
C PRO A 531 14.71 29.47 1.51
N ASP A 532 15.56 30.50 1.65
CA ASP A 532 16.47 30.97 0.60
C ASP A 532 17.88 30.35 0.71
N ALA A 533 18.13 29.53 1.74
CA ALA A 533 19.40 28.82 1.92
C ALA A 533 19.69 27.91 0.72
N ASP A 534 20.95 27.86 0.28
CA ASP A 534 21.39 26.94 -0.78
C ASP A 534 21.44 25.51 -0.23
N PRO A 535 20.59 24.57 -0.70
CA PRO A 535 20.60 23.20 -0.20
C PRO A 535 21.96 22.52 -0.37
N ALA A 536 22.70 22.86 -1.43
CA ALA A 536 24.02 22.30 -1.67
C ALA A 536 25.02 22.66 -0.57
N GLU A 537 24.92 23.87 0.00
CA GLU A 537 25.77 24.31 1.13
C GLU A 537 25.39 23.57 2.41
N VAL A 538 24.10 23.28 2.61
CA VAL A 538 23.63 22.45 3.74
C VAL A 538 24.18 21.03 3.61
N THR A 539 24.08 20.41 2.43
CA THR A 539 24.66 19.07 2.16
C THR A 539 26.17 19.04 2.38
N ALA A 540 26.91 20.06 1.92
CA ALA A 540 28.35 20.16 2.16
C ALA A 540 28.68 20.34 3.66
N GLY A 541 27.86 21.10 4.39
CA GLY A 541 27.95 21.26 5.84
C GLY A 541 27.74 19.95 6.59
N TRP A 542 26.67 19.22 6.27
CA TRP A 542 26.39 17.88 6.79
C TRP A 542 27.54 16.91 6.52
N ALA A 543 28.06 16.92 5.28
CA ALA A 543 29.16 16.05 4.91
C ALA A 543 30.43 16.35 5.72
N ARG A 544 30.68 17.61 6.04
CA ARG A 544 31.79 18.01 6.89
C ARG A 544 31.59 17.62 8.34
N GLU A 545 30.39 17.82 8.88
CA GLU A 545 30.05 17.45 10.24
C GLU A 545 30.31 15.95 10.46
N TRP A 546 29.76 15.10 9.60
CA TRP A 546 29.80 13.65 9.82
C TRP A 546 31.05 12.95 9.29
N PHE A 547 31.59 13.36 8.14
CA PHE A 547 32.56 12.49 7.42
C PHE A 547 33.98 13.03 7.33
N SER A 548 34.20 14.32 7.09
CA SER A 548 35.56 14.82 6.84
C SER A 548 35.70 16.35 6.92
N ASP A 549 36.84 16.86 7.41
CA ASP A 549 37.20 18.27 7.26
C ASP A 549 37.96 18.59 5.95
N ASP A 550 38.40 17.55 5.23
CA ASP A 550 39.14 17.69 3.97
C ASP A 550 38.22 18.14 2.83
N PRO A 551 38.50 19.29 2.17
CA PRO A 551 37.62 19.82 1.14
C PRO A 551 37.42 18.88 -0.06
N ALA A 552 38.41 18.06 -0.42
CA ALA A 552 38.27 17.16 -1.55
C ALA A 552 37.35 15.97 -1.23
N THR A 553 37.45 15.41 -0.01
CA THR A 553 36.52 14.38 0.46
C THR A 553 35.09 14.92 0.60
N VAL A 554 34.92 16.10 1.19
CA VAL A 554 33.58 16.74 1.31
C VAL A 554 32.98 17.02 -0.07
N GLN A 555 33.79 17.51 -1.03
CA GLN A 555 33.33 17.72 -2.40
C GLN A 555 32.88 16.41 -3.05
N ALA A 556 33.66 15.32 -2.90
CA ALA A 556 33.30 14.02 -3.47
C ALA A 556 31.99 13.46 -2.90
N ILE A 557 31.74 13.66 -1.59
CA ILE A 557 30.47 13.27 -0.96
C ILE A 557 29.32 14.15 -1.49
N ALA A 558 29.49 15.47 -1.53
CA ALA A 558 28.47 16.39 -2.05
C ALA A 558 28.14 16.11 -3.53
N ASP A 559 29.14 15.81 -4.35
CA ASP A 559 28.98 15.42 -5.75
C ASP A 559 28.23 14.09 -5.86
N ALA A 560 28.51 13.11 -4.99
CA ALA A 560 27.77 11.86 -4.95
C ALA A 560 26.31 12.10 -4.54
N MET A 561 26.05 12.88 -3.48
CA MET A 561 24.69 13.22 -3.06
C MET A 561 23.90 13.94 -4.15
N ALA A 562 24.53 14.80 -4.95
CA ALA A 562 23.88 15.45 -6.09
C ALA A 562 23.43 14.47 -7.19
N LEU A 563 24.08 13.31 -7.33
CA LEU A 563 23.71 12.25 -8.28
C LEU A 563 22.63 11.31 -7.73
N SER A 564 22.46 11.24 -6.40
CA SER A 564 21.56 10.28 -5.73
C SER A 564 20.14 10.30 -6.28
N ARG A 565 19.59 11.49 -6.57
CA ARG A 565 18.25 11.64 -7.13
C ARG A 565 18.09 11.00 -8.50
N THR A 566 19.13 11.06 -9.35
CA THR A 566 19.13 10.35 -10.64
C THR A 566 19.07 8.84 -10.45
N ALA A 567 19.83 8.29 -9.50
CA ALA A 567 19.80 6.86 -9.18
C ALA A 567 18.42 6.42 -8.69
N ILE A 568 17.84 7.14 -7.73
CA ILE A 568 16.52 6.84 -7.17
C ILE A 568 15.40 6.97 -8.21
N GLU A 569 15.30 8.10 -8.90
CA GLU A 569 14.20 8.40 -9.82
C GLU A 569 14.18 7.48 -11.04
N HIS A 570 15.35 7.08 -11.54
CA HIS A 570 15.43 6.14 -12.66
C HIS A 570 15.47 4.68 -12.22
N GLY A 571 15.95 4.36 -11.02
CA GLY A 571 16.16 2.99 -10.53
C GLY A 571 14.92 2.38 -9.89
N LEU A 572 14.24 3.15 -9.03
CA LEU A 572 13.04 2.70 -8.31
C LEU A 572 11.75 2.97 -9.09
N TYR A 573 11.73 3.95 -9.98
CA TYR A 573 10.55 4.29 -10.78
C TYR A 573 10.76 3.99 -12.26
N ILE A 574 9.64 3.79 -12.97
CA ILE A 574 9.61 3.73 -14.44
C ILE A 574 9.05 5.06 -14.91
N ALA A 575 9.93 6.00 -15.28
CA ALA A 575 9.57 7.41 -15.52
C ALA A 575 8.33 7.62 -16.41
N PRO A 576 8.17 6.95 -17.58
CA PRO A 576 6.96 7.14 -18.40
C PRO A 576 5.64 6.74 -17.72
N PHE A 577 5.68 5.84 -16.73
CA PHE A 577 4.54 5.50 -15.89
C PHE A 577 4.40 6.45 -14.71
N ALA A 578 5.51 6.77 -14.05
CA ALA A 578 5.54 7.61 -12.85
C ALA A 578 5.14 9.08 -13.13
N GLU A 579 5.33 9.55 -14.36
CA GLU A 579 4.81 10.83 -14.86
C GLU A 579 3.28 10.86 -15.03
N GLN A 580 2.56 9.80 -14.66
CA GLN A 580 1.11 9.71 -14.76
C GLN A 580 0.48 9.50 -13.38
N ARG A 581 -0.60 10.23 -13.12
CA ARG A 581 -1.59 9.87 -12.10
C ARG A 581 -2.50 8.81 -12.68
N VAL A 582 -2.45 7.61 -12.11
CA VAL A 582 -3.22 6.46 -12.60
C VAL A 582 -4.34 6.18 -11.63
N SER A 583 -5.57 6.06 -12.12
CA SER A 583 -6.70 5.59 -11.30
C SER A 583 -7.14 4.22 -11.76
N ALA A 584 -7.39 3.29 -10.85
CA ALA A 584 -7.92 1.96 -11.12
C ALA A 584 -8.76 1.44 -9.93
N ILE A 585 -9.94 0.89 -10.21
CA ILE A 585 -10.85 0.29 -9.21
C ILE A 585 -11.19 1.30 -8.08
N GLY A 586 -11.30 2.58 -8.42
CA GLY A 586 -11.61 3.65 -7.45
C GLY A 586 -10.43 4.09 -6.59
N LEU A 587 -9.22 3.65 -6.91
CA LEU A 587 -7.99 3.97 -6.18
C LEU A 587 -6.98 4.63 -7.11
N GLU A 588 -5.99 5.30 -6.54
CA GLU A 588 -4.85 5.87 -7.24
C GLU A 588 -3.59 5.09 -6.83
N PRO A 589 -3.19 4.05 -7.58
CA PRO A 589 -2.03 3.25 -7.22
C PRO A 589 -0.74 4.09 -7.26
N PRO A 590 0.23 3.83 -6.37
CA PRO A 590 1.45 4.60 -6.32
C PRO A 590 2.27 4.51 -7.62
N PRO A 591 3.09 5.53 -7.93
CA PRO A 591 3.92 5.55 -9.15
C PRO A 591 5.00 4.43 -9.16
N MET A 592 5.23 3.77 -8.02
CA MET A 592 6.24 2.73 -7.86
C MET A 592 5.67 1.29 -7.89
N MET A 593 4.38 1.07 -8.18
CA MET A 593 3.66 -0.21 -8.00
C MET A 593 4.31 -1.53 -8.50
N TRP A 594 5.30 -1.49 -9.38
CA TRP A 594 6.08 -2.67 -9.77
C TRP A 594 6.98 -3.21 -8.64
N ILE A 595 7.37 -2.33 -7.72
CA ILE A 595 7.88 -2.61 -6.38
C ILE A 595 6.75 -2.21 -5.43
N PHE A 596 6.01 -3.20 -4.91
CA PHE A 596 4.91 -2.90 -4.02
C PHE A 596 5.45 -2.41 -2.67
N GLU A 597 5.11 -1.15 -2.35
CA GLU A 597 5.54 -0.40 -1.17
C GLU A 597 7.06 -0.41 -0.98
N TRP A 598 7.61 -1.31 -0.16
CA TRP A 598 9.00 -1.21 0.32
C TRP A 598 9.99 -2.05 -0.47
N ASP A 599 9.82 -3.38 -0.50
CA ASP A 599 10.82 -4.32 -1.03
C ASP A 599 10.23 -5.48 -1.88
N ILE A 600 8.92 -5.45 -2.15
CA ILE A 600 8.22 -6.57 -2.78
C ILE A 600 8.13 -6.38 -4.29
N LEU A 601 8.94 -7.11 -5.08
CA LEU A 601 8.81 -7.10 -6.54
C LEU A 601 7.52 -7.82 -6.95
N THR A 602 6.51 -7.08 -7.42
CA THR A 602 5.21 -7.67 -7.77
C THR A 602 5.31 -8.54 -9.01
N GLY A 603 4.51 -9.60 -9.10
CA GLY A 603 4.48 -10.52 -10.26
C GLY A 603 3.07 -10.71 -10.84
N ASP A 604 2.20 -9.71 -10.68
CA ASP A 604 0.82 -9.74 -11.14
C ASP A 604 0.62 -9.05 -12.50
N SER A 605 -0.35 -9.55 -13.27
CA SER A 605 -0.64 -9.01 -14.60
C SER A 605 -1.41 -7.69 -14.58
N ALA A 606 -2.23 -7.42 -13.56
CA ALA A 606 -3.05 -6.21 -13.54
C ALA A 606 -2.20 -4.94 -13.45
N VAL A 607 -1.15 -4.94 -12.63
CA VAL A 607 -0.21 -3.82 -12.52
C VAL A 607 0.72 -3.78 -13.71
N LEU A 608 1.45 -4.88 -13.96
CA LEU A 608 2.57 -4.88 -14.89
C LEU A 608 2.15 -4.65 -16.36
N ASP A 609 1.02 -5.22 -16.79
CA ASP A 609 0.55 -5.06 -18.17
C ASP A 609 -0.02 -3.64 -18.41
N VAL A 610 -0.66 -3.04 -17.40
CA VAL A 610 -1.17 -1.66 -17.46
C VAL A 610 0.00 -0.68 -17.49
N MET A 611 1.00 -0.89 -16.64
CA MET A 611 2.23 -0.10 -16.62
C MET A 611 2.94 -0.13 -17.98
N TYR A 612 3.12 -1.30 -18.60
CA TYR A 612 3.63 -1.39 -19.97
C TYR A 612 2.78 -0.58 -20.95
N THR A 613 1.44 -0.68 -20.86
CA THR A 613 0.55 -0.02 -21.81
C THR A 613 0.67 1.50 -21.76
N ILE A 614 0.83 2.06 -20.55
CA ILE A 614 1.07 3.49 -20.33
C ILE A 614 2.45 3.89 -20.87
N SER A 615 3.48 3.10 -20.57
CA SER A 615 4.87 3.37 -20.95
C SER A 615 5.20 3.03 -22.42
N ARG A 616 4.28 2.39 -23.16
CA ARG A 616 4.54 1.78 -24.47
C ARG A 616 5.14 2.74 -25.49
N ASP A 617 4.64 3.97 -25.54
CA ASP A 617 5.06 4.95 -26.55
C ASP A 617 6.49 5.49 -26.27
N ARG A 618 6.97 5.31 -25.03
CA ARG A 618 8.33 5.60 -24.56
C ARG A 618 9.05 4.34 -24.06
N PHE A 619 8.78 3.19 -24.69
CA PHE A 619 9.29 1.88 -24.27
C PHE A 619 10.82 1.84 -24.08
N GLY A 620 11.58 2.42 -25.01
CA GLY A 620 13.05 2.41 -24.93
C GLY A 620 13.57 3.16 -23.70
N GLU A 621 12.93 4.26 -23.33
CA GLU A 621 13.26 5.02 -22.13
C GLU A 621 12.88 4.27 -20.86
N ALA A 622 11.70 3.65 -20.83
CA ALA A 622 11.24 2.85 -19.70
C ALA A 622 12.21 1.69 -19.37
N VAL A 623 12.82 1.08 -20.39
CA VAL A 623 13.85 0.04 -20.21
C VAL A 623 15.19 0.66 -19.82
N ALA A 624 15.65 1.70 -20.54
CA ALA A 624 16.96 2.32 -20.34
C ALA A 624 17.15 3.00 -18.98
N GLY A 625 16.07 3.34 -18.27
CA GLY A 625 16.18 3.91 -16.92
C GLY A 625 16.99 3.05 -15.94
N GLY A 626 17.02 1.72 -16.13
CA GLY A 626 17.85 0.85 -15.28
C GLY A 626 19.34 1.13 -15.44
N ASP A 627 19.78 1.28 -16.69
CA ASP A 627 21.18 1.60 -17.02
C ASP A 627 21.55 3.02 -16.53
N VAL A 628 20.65 3.99 -16.67
CA VAL A 628 20.86 5.37 -16.17
C VAL A 628 21.07 5.38 -14.66
N ALA A 629 20.27 4.60 -13.91
CA ALA A 629 20.38 4.52 -12.47
C ALA A 629 21.69 3.85 -12.03
N SER A 630 22.03 2.72 -12.67
CA SER A 630 23.31 2.03 -12.46
C SER A 630 24.51 2.93 -12.74
N ASP A 631 24.52 3.66 -13.86
CA ASP A 631 25.60 4.58 -14.23
C ASP A 631 25.77 5.72 -13.21
N ALA A 632 24.68 6.17 -12.57
CA ALA A 632 24.73 7.18 -11.52
C ALA A 632 25.39 6.62 -10.25
N VAL A 633 25.02 5.42 -9.81
CA VAL A 633 25.61 4.78 -8.63
C VAL A 633 27.09 4.42 -8.86
N GLU A 634 27.46 3.93 -10.04
CA GLU A 634 28.88 3.70 -10.38
C GLU A 634 29.72 4.99 -10.25
N GLN A 635 29.17 6.13 -10.67
CA GLN A 635 29.82 7.42 -10.52
C GLN A 635 29.92 7.85 -9.04
N MET A 636 28.86 7.66 -8.25
CA MET A 636 28.87 7.92 -6.81
C MET A 636 29.93 7.05 -6.10
N GLN A 637 30.00 5.75 -6.42
CA GLN A 637 31.03 4.85 -5.91
C GLN A 637 32.43 5.31 -6.29
N ALA A 638 32.66 5.68 -7.55
CA ALA A 638 33.97 6.16 -8.00
C ALA A 638 34.42 7.42 -7.26
N LEU A 639 33.50 8.36 -7.00
CA LEU A 639 33.75 9.57 -6.22
C LEU A 639 34.19 9.23 -4.79
N VAL A 640 33.39 8.46 -4.07
CA VAL A 640 33.66 8.11 -2.66
C VAL A 640 34.89 7.21 -2.54
N GLN A 641 35.04 6.21 -3.41
CA GLN A 641 36.18 5.30 -3.43
C GLN A 641 37.49 6.03 -3.74
N GLY A 642 37.44 7.06 -4.60
CA GLY A 642 38.58 7.88 -5.00
C GLY A 642 39.14 8.81 -3.90
N THR A 643 38.41 8.99 -2.80
CA THR A 643 38.88 9.77 -1.64
C THR A 643 40.03 9.08 -0.89
N ASP A 644 40.89 9.88 -0.27
CA ASP A 644 41.93 9.36 0.65
C ASP A 644 41.26 8.89 1.95
N ALA A 645 41.34 7.60 2.26
CA ALA A 645 40.74 7.03 3.46
C ALA A 645 41.24 7.67 4.77
N SER A 646 42.43 8.29 4.77
CA SER A 646 42.98 8.96 5.96
C SER A 646 42.39 10.34 6.24
N THR A 647 41.62 10.90 5.30
CA THR A 647 40.95 12.20 5.49
C THR A 647 39.54 12.06 6.05
N TRP A 648 39.01 10.84 6.17
CA TRP A 648 37.74 10.57 6.83
C TRP A 648 37.91 10.63 8.35
N ARG A 649 36.89 11.12 9.06
CA ARG A 649 36.86 11.17 10.53
C ARG A 649 36.98 9.77 11.14
N ASP A 650 36.33 8.79 10.52
CA ASP A 650 36.39 7.38 10.88
C ASP A 650 36.43 6.52 9.60
N PRO A 651 37.43 5.63 9.44
CA PRO A 651 37.45 4.66 8.34
C PRO A 651 36.16 3.82 8.23
N ALA A 652 35.49 3.51 9.35
CA ALA A 652 34.24 2.75 9.33
C ALA A 652 33.09 3.51 8.64
N LEU A 653 33.08 4.84 8.70
CA LEU A 653 32.07 5.64 7.98
C LEU A 653 32.27 5.57 6.47
N ARG A 654 33.53 5.55 6.01
CA ARG A 654 33.83 5.36 4.58
C ARG A 654 33.39 3.97 4.11
N GLU A 655 33.64 2.94 4.93
CA GLU A 655 33.21 1.57 4.64
C GLU A 655 31.68 1.44 4.63
N ALA A 656 30.99 2.06 5.58
CA ALA A 656 29.52 2.09 5.60
C ALA A 656 28.93 2.80 4.37
N PHE A 657 29.52 3.93 3.95
CA PHE A 657 29.10 4.66 2.76
C PHE A 657 29.30 3.81 1.50
N LEU A 658 30.47 3.19 1.34
CA LEU A 658 30.73 2.31 0.21
C LEU A 658 29.81 1.07 0.23
N GLY A 659 29.55 0.48 1.39
CA GLY A 659 28.63 -0.66 1.53
C GLY A 659 27.19 -0.32 1.15
N SER A 660 26.71 0.87 1.54
CA SER A 660 25.42 1.40 1.12
C SER A 660 25.34 1.58 -0.41
N LEU A 661 26.37 2.15 -1.03
CA LEU A 661 26.44 2.30 -2.49
C LEU A 661 26.58 0.95 -3.23
N GLU A 662 27.29 -0.02 -2.66
CA GLU A 662 27.41 -1.39 -3.22
C GLU A 662 26.05 -2.10 -3.18
N TYR A 663 25.32 -1.95 -2.09
CA TYR A 663 23.95 -2.46 -1.95
C TYR A 663 22.95 -1.77 -2.88
N GLU A 664 23.06 -0.44 -3.04
CA GLU A 664 22.28 0.32 -4.02
C GLU A 664 22.56 -0.19 -5.44
N GLN A 665 23.82 -0.35 -5.82
CA GLN A 665 24.21 -0.84 -7.14
C GLN A 665 23.61 -2.22 -7.44
N ASP A 666 23.81 -3.20 -6.56
CA ASP A 666 23.30 -4.56 -6.76
C ASP A 666 21.77 -4.60 -6.84
N THR A 667 21.10 -3.83 -5.96
CA THR A 667 19.64 -3.73 -5.95
C THR A 667 19.11 -3.06 -7.23
N LEU A 668 19.69 -1.95 -7.65
CA LEU A 668 19.24 -1.24 -8.86
C LEU A 668 19.57 -2.03 -10.15
N GLU A 669 20.65 -2.82 -10.17
CA GLU A 669 20.92 -3.78 -11.25
C GLU A 669 19.87 -4.91 -11.33
N LEU A 670 19.51 -5.49 -10.17
CA LEU A 670 18.44 -6.48 -10.08
C LEU A 670 17.10 -5.90 -10.58
N LEU A 671 16.77 -4.70 -10.14
CA LEU A 671 15.58 -3.96 -10.57
C LEU A 671 15.64 -3.63 -12.07
N GLY A 672 16.82 -3.29 -12.59
CA GLY A 672 17.10 -3.05 -14.01
C GLY A 672 16.82 -4.26 -14.90
N SER A 673 17.26 -5.46 -14.51
CA SER A 673 16.91 -6.67 -15.26
C SER A 673 15.45 -7.07 -15.08
N TYR A 674 14.88 -6.84 -13.90
CA TYR A 674 13.47 -7.13 -13.63
C TYR A 674 12.55 -6.28 -14.51
N ARG A 675 12.77 -4.95 -14.59
CA ARG A 675 12.00 -4.06 -15.48
C ARG A 675 12.13 -4.46 -16.94
N ALA A 676 13.33 -4.82 -17.39
CA ALA A 676 13.55 -5.23 -18.77
C ALA A 676 12.76 -6.52 -19.06
N MET A 677 12.78 -7.48 -18.14
CA MET A 677 12.02 -8.73 -18.26
C MET A 677 10.52 -8.46 -18.37
N ILE A 678 9.91 -7.74 -17.42
CA ILE A 678 8.46 -7.53 -17.40
C ILE A 678 7.98 -6.70 -18.60
N LEU A 679 8.73 -5.66 -19.00
CA LEU A 679 8.36 -4.80 -20.12
C LEU A 679 8.50 -5.54 -21.47
N HIS A 680 9.56 -6.32 -21.67
CA HIS A 680 9.68 -7.15 -22.88
C HIS A 680 8.64 -8.27 -22.93
N GLN A 681 8.25 -8.83 -21.79
CA GLN A 681 7.16 -9.82 -21.73
C GLN A 681 5.84 -9.21 -22.21
N ALA A 682 5.47 -8.06 -21.67
CA ALA A 682 4.25 -7.35 -22.08
C ALA A 682 4.31 -6.93 -23.56
N ALA A 683 5.47 -6.47 -24.04
CA ALA A 683 5.69 -6.18 -25.46
C ALA A 683 5.51 -7.42 -26.36
N TRP A 684 5.94 -8.59 -25.90
CA TRP A 684 5.70 -9.85 -26.60
C TRP A 684 4.21 -10.20 -26.65
N HIS A 685 3.47 -9.99 -25.56
CA HIS A 685 2.01 -10.19 -25.54
C HIS A 685 1.26 -9.21 -26.45
N ASP A 686 1.69 -7.95 -26.53
CA ASP A 686 1.07 -6.93 -27.40
C ASP A 686 1.33 -7.22 -28.89
N THR A 687 2.59 -7.52 -29.24
CA THR A 687 3.04 -7.57 -30.64
C THR A 687 3.08 -8.97 -31.26
N LEU A 688 3.13 -10.02 -30.44
CA LEU A 688 3.42 -11.40 -30.86
C LEU A 688 4.79 -11.55 -31.56
N SER A 689 5.69 -10.59 -31.40
CA SER A 689 6.97 -10.54 -32.12
C SER A 689 7.94 -11.61 -31.60
N PRO A 690 8.58 -12.40 -32.49
CA PRO A 690 9.68 -13.27 -32.09
C PRO A 690 10.87 -12.53 -31.48
N ASP A 691 11.12 -11.28 -31.90
CA ASP A 691 12.21 -10.46 -31.39
C ASP A 691 11.93 -10.01 -29.95
N SER A 692 10.70 -9.59 -29.65
CA SER A 692 10.27 -9.26 -28.29
C SER A 692 10.30 -10.50 -27.37
N TYR A 693 9.96 -11.68 -27.90
CA TYR A 693 10.08 -12.93 -27.17
C TYR A 693 11.55 -13.24 -26.83
N ALA A 694 12.46 -13.11 -27.79
CA ALA A 694 13.88 -13.35 -27.58
C ALA A 694 14.48 -12.36 -26.58
N ALA A 695 14.08 -11.08 -26.65
CA ALA A 695 14.48 -10.05 -25.70
C ALA A 695 13.97 -10.38 -24.28
N TRP A 696 12.71 -10.78 -24.14
CA TRP A 696 12.16 -11.26 -22.87
C TRP A 696 12.94 -12.45 -22.30
N GLN A 697 13.23 -13.47 -23.13
CA GLN A 697 14.00 -14.63 -22.67
C GLN A 697 15.40 -14.25 -22.19
N SER A 698 16.08 -13.35 -22.92
CA SER A 698 17.39 -12.85 -22.51
C SER A 698 17.31 -12.08 -21.18
N ALA A 699 16.34 -11.18 -21.04
CA ALA A 699 16.17 -10.39 -19.82
C ALA A 699 15.77 -11.28 -18.61
N ARG A 700 14.93 -12.29 -18.82
CA ARG A 700 14.57 -13.29 -17.81
C ARG A 700 15.80 -14.06 -17.33
N ASP A 701 16.66 -14.51 -18.24
CA ASP A 701 17.86 -15.27 -17.88
C ASP A 701 18.84 -14.40 -17.09
N THR A 702 19.00 -13.12 -17.46
CA THR A 702 19.77 -12.15 -16.67
C THR A 702 19.17 -11.94 -15.28
N TYR A 703 17.87 -11.68 -15.19
CA TYR A 703 17.16 -11.49 -13.93
C TYR A 703 17.31 -12.70 -13.00
N GLN A 704 17.17 -13.93 -13.52
CA GLN A 704 17.33 -15.13 -12.69
C GLN A 704 18.74 -15.28 -12.11
N VAL A 705 19.78 -14.88 -12.85
CA VAL A 705 21.16 -14.90 -12.37
C VAL A 705 21.37 -13.82 -11.30
N GLN A 706 20.91 -12.60 -11.54
CA GLN A 706 21.02 -11.50 -10.57
C GLN A 706 20.18 -11.75 -9.31
N ALA A 707 18.94 -12.23 -9.44
CA ALA A 707 18.10 -12.60 -8.31
C ALA A 707 18.76 -13.65 -7.41
N ALA A 708 19.40 -14.67 -8.00
CA ALA A 708 20.13 -15.68 -7.23
C ALA A 708 21.38 -15.12 -6.56
N ALA A 709 22.08 -14.18 -7.19
CA ALA A 709 23.24 -13.50 -6.62
C ALA A 709 22.83 -12.58 -5.46
N HIS A 710 21.81 -11.74 -5.66
CA HIS A 710 21.26 -10.83 -4.67
C HIS A 710 20.82 -11.59 -3.40
N LEU A 711 20.02 -12.65 -3.56
CA LEU A 711 19.62 -13.51 -2.43
C LEU A 711 20.85 -14.16 -1.77
N GLY A 712 21.81 -14.65 -2.55
CA GLY A 712 23.02 -15.26 -2.00
C GLY A 712 23.91 -14.31 -1.20
N THR A 713 23.88 -13.00 -1.51
CA THR A 713 24.65 -11.96 -0.82
C THR A 713 23.92 -11.41 0.40
N TYR A 714 22.62 -11.14 0.27
CA TYR A 714 21.88 -10.29 1.22
C TYR A 714 20.80 -11.01 2.05
N GLU A 715 20.52 -12.29 1.77
CA GLU A 715 19.55 -13.05 2.58
C GLU A 715 20.05 -13.19 4.04
N GLY A 716 19.30 -12.59 4.97
CA GLY A 716 19.63 -12.57 6.40
C GLY A 716 20.60 -11.47 6.83
N ASP A 717 21.07 -10.62 5.92
CA ASP A 717 21.77 -9.38 6.26
C ASP A 717 20.75 -8.34 6.75
N VAL A 718 20.90 -7.85 7.98
CA VAL A 718 19.97 -6.86 8.55
C VAL A 718 20.35 -5.43 8.17
N ALA A 719 21.59 -5.16 7.77
CA ALA A 719 22.01 -3.84 7.32
C ALA A 719 21.64 -3.60 5.85
N HIS A 720 21.77 -4.65 5.02
CA HIS A 720 21.51 -4.62 3.59
C HIS A 720 20.63 -5.83 3.18
N PRO A 721 19.37 -5.92 3.60
CA PRO A 721 18.55 -7.11 3.38
C PRO A 721 18.17 -7.33 1.92
N ALA A 722 18.01 -8.59 1.53
CA ALA A 722 17.52 -8.92 0.20
C ALA A 722 16.06 -8.47 -0.01
N PHE A 723 15.74 -7.97 -1.20
CA PHE A 723 14.37 -7.67 -1.59
C PHE A 723 13.52 -8.95 -1.68
N ASN A 724 12.21 -8.83 -1.43
CA ASN A 724 11.29 -9.96 -1.50
C ASN A 724 10.93 -10.33 -2.95
N LEU A 725 11.58 -11.37 -3.47
CA LEU A 725 11.43 -11.81 -4.86
C LEU A 725 10.32 -12.86 -5.08
N THR A 726 9.51 -13.16 -4.06
CA THR A 726 8.53 -14.26 -4.11
C THR A 726 7.49 -14.07 -5.22
N ALA A 727 6.89 -12.88 -5.29
CA ALA A 727 5.83 -12.61 -6.25
C ALA A 727 6.35 -12.58 -7.70
N ALA A 728 7.49 -11.91 -7.92
CA ALA A 728 8.22 -11.95 -9.19
C ALA A 728 8.54 -13.39 -9.63
N GLY A 729 9.05 -14.24 -8.73
CA GLY A 729 9.35 -15.65 -9.02
C GLY A 729 8.11 -16.44 -9.46
N LEU A 730 6.96 -16.24 -8.80
CA LEU A 730 5.68 -16.82 -9.22
C LEU A 730 5.25 -16.31 -10.60
N GLY A 731 5.52 -15.03 -10.91
CA GLY A 731 5.29 -14.42 -12.22
C GLY A 731 6.10 -15.09 -13.32
N VAL A 732 7.40 -15.31 -13.08
CA VAL A 732 8.32 -15.99 -14.01
C VAL A 732 7.87 -17.43 -14.30
N GLU A 733 7.47 -18.19 -13.27
CA GLU A 733 6.99 -19.57 -13.46
C GLU A 733 5.76 -19.65 -14.37
N ARG A 734 4.87 -18.65 -14.30
CA ARG A 734 3.72 -18.51 -15.20
C ARG A 734 4.16 -18.15 -16.62
N ALA A 735 4.99 -17.12 -16.74
CA ALA A 735 5.50 -16.60 -18.00
C ALA A 735 6.20 -17.68 -18.84
N ASP A 736 7.03 -18.50 -18.21
CA ASP A 736 7.75 -19.60 -18.85
C ASP A 736 6.85 -20.66 -19.50
N ARG A 737 5.60 -20.75 -19.02
CA ARG A 737 4.62 -21.73 -19.52
C ARG A 737 3.74 -21.16 -20.62
N ASP A 738 3.71 -19.86 -20.85
CA ASP A 738 2.74 -19.20 -21.73
C ASP A 738 2.78 -19.73 -23.16
N LEU A 739 3.97 -19.80 -23.77
CA LEU A 739 4.08 -20.32 -25.14
C LEU A 739 3.70 -21.80 -25.25
N ALA A 740 4.07 -22.62 -24.26
CA ALA A 740 3.70 -24.03 -24.20
C ALA A 740 2.18 -24.20 -24.04
N MET A 741 1.57 -23.40 -23.16
CA MET A 741 0.13 -23.37 -22.95
C MET A 741 -0.61 -22.88 -24.20
N ALA A 742 -0.07 -21.91 -24.94
CA ALA A 742 -0.61 -21.47 -26.22
C ALA A 742 -0.68 -22.62 -27.23
N TRP A 743 0.40 -23.40 -27.36
CA TRP A 743 0.43 -24.57 -28.24
C TRP A 743 -0.54 -25.68 -27.80
N LEU A 744 -0.61 -25.98 -26.50
CA LEU A 744 -1.62 -26.91 -25.97
C LEU A 744 -3.04 -26.41 -26.25
N ALA A 745 -3.29 -25.11 -26.08
CA ALA A 745 -4.57 -24.49 -26.39
C ALA A 745 -4.93 -24.62 -27.88
N ARG A 746 -3.96 -24.40 -28.79
CA ARG A 746 -4.14 -24.61 -30.25
C ARG A 746 -4.51 -26.05 -30.56
N VAL A 747 -3.80 -27.03 -30.00
CA VAL A 747 -4.09 -28.46 -30.23
C VAL A 747 -5.49 -28.80 -29.71
N LEU A 748 -5.81 -28.41 -28.48
CA LEU A 748 -7.13 -28.65 -27.88
C LEU A 748 -8.24 -27.93 -28.66
N LEU A 749 -7.99 -26.73 -29.20
CA LEU A 749 -8.92 -25.98 -30.02
C LEU A 749 -9.20 -26.70 -31.35
N VAL A 750 -8.17 -27.23 -32.01
CA VAL A 750 -8.32 -28.03 -33.23
C VAL A 750 -9.13 -29.30 -32.95
N LEU A 751 -8.84 -30.00 -31.85
CA LEU A 751 -9.60 -31.19 -31.43
C LEU A 751 -11.07 -30.83 -31.11
N THR A 752 -11.30 -29.68 -30.47
CA THR A 752 -12.62 -29.15 -30.16
C THR A 752 -13.39 -28.81 -31.44
N ALA A 753 -12.74 -28.12 -32.39
CA ALA A 753 -13.31 -27.80 -33.69
C ALA A 753 -13.65 -29.05 -34.48
N ALA A 754 -12.78 -30.07 -34.47
CA ALA A 754 -13.04 -31.37 -35.09
C ALA A 754 -14.26 -32.06 -34.47
N TRP A 755 -14.38 -32.08 -33.14
CA TRP A 755 -15.56 -32.63 -32.44
C TRP A 755 -16.86 -31.91 -32.82
N VAL A 756 -16.84 -30.57 -32.82
CA VAL A 756 -17.98 -29.74 -33.25
C VAL A 756 -18.34 -30.00 -34.72
N LEU A 757 -17.35 -30.07 -35.61
CA LEU A 757 -17.56 -30.32 -37.05
C LEU A 757 -18.13 -31.71 -37.31
N ILE A 758 -17.61 -32.75 -36.64
CA ILE A 758 -18.17 -34.10 -36.68
C ILE A 758 -19.63 -34.09 -36.22
N GLY A 759 -19.94 -33.33 -35.16
CA GLY A 759 -21.31 -33.14 -34.68
C GLY A 759 -22.23 -32.48 -35.70
N ILE A 760 -21.77 -31.41 -36.35
CA ILE A 760 -22.49 -30.68 -37.42
C ILE A 760 -22.76 -31.61 -38.61
N LEU A 761 -21.74 -32.29 -39.12
CA LEU A 761 -21.83 -33.16 -40.29
C LEU A 761 -22.70 -34.38 -40.01
N SER A 762 -22.55 -35.00 -38.84
CA SER A 762 -23.36 -36.15 -38.40
C SER A 762 -24.82 -35.76 -38.14
N ALA A 763 -25.11 -34.49 -37.85
CA ALA A 763 -26.48 -33.99 -37.74
C ALA A 763 -27.18 -33.83 -39.11
N ARG A 764 -26.43 -33.73 -40.21
CA ARG A 764 -26.94 -33.50 -41.59
C ARG A 764 -26.82 -34.72 -42.51
N THR A 765 -26.01 -35.71 -42.17
CA THR A 765 -25.68 -36.86 -43.04
C THR A 765 -25.94 -38.21 -42.34
N ARG A 766 -25.79 -39.33 -43.08
CA ARG A 766 -25.88 -40.70 -42.53
C ARG A 766 -24.55 -41.18 -41.89
N LEU A 767 -23.60 -40.29 -41.57
CA LEU A 767 -22.30 -40.62 -40.92
C LEU A 767 -22.41 -41.31 -39.53
N VAL A 768 -23.63 -41.46 -39.01
CA VAL A 768 -24.04 -41.94 -37.67
C VAL A 768 -23.60 -43.39 -37.35
N ARG A 769 -22.85 -44.08 -38.22
CA ARG A 769 -22.43 -45.48 -38.01
C ARG A 769 -20.98 -45.68 -37.51
N ARG A 770 -20.20 -44.60 -37.33
CA ARG A 770 -18.84 -44.69 -36.77
C ARG A 770 -18.85 -44.40 -35.26
N PRO A 771 -18.02 -45.10 -34.45
CA PRO A 771 -17.93 -44.84 -33.00
C PRO A 771 -17.58 -43.37 -32.72
N GLY A 772 -18.27 -42.74 -31.77
CA GLY A 772 -18.05 -41.34 -31.36
C GLY A 772 -18.84 -40.30 -32.16
N ALA A 773 -19.23 -40.61 -33.41
CA ALA A 773 -20.00 -39.68 -34.24
C ALA A 773 -21.42 -39.43 -33.69
N MET A 774 -22.02 -40.42 -33.00
CA MET A 774 -23.31 -40.24 -32.34
C MET A 774 -23.20 -39.35 -31.09
N ALA A 775 -22.13 -39.50 -30.32
CA ALA A 775 -21.83 -38.65 -29.16
C ALA A 775 -21.61 -37.19 -29.58
N ALA A 776 -20.75 -36.93 -30.57
CA ALA A 776 -20.49 -35.59 -31.10
C ALA A 776 -21.74 -34.94 -31.73
N ARG A 777 -22.58 -35.74 -32.41
CA ARG A 777 -23.88 -35.27 -32.90
C ARG A 777 -24.79 -34.86 -31.74
N ALA A 778 -24.82 -35.63 -30.65
CA ALA A 778 -25.69 -35.36 -29.54
C ALA A 778 -25.28 -34.13 -28.74
N THR A 779 -23.99 -33.90 -28.53
CA THR A 779 -23.49 -32.65 -27.92
C THR A 779 -23.85 -31.43 -28.77
N TRP A 780 -23.60 -31.48 -30.08
CA TRP A 780 -23.94 -30.37 -31.00
C TRP A 780 -25.45 -30.10 -31.07
N VAL A 781 -26.27 -31.14 -31.24
CA VAL A 781 -27.73 -31.00 -31.35
C VAL A 781 -28.32 -30.51 -30.02
N SER A 782 -27.85 -31.01 -28.89
CA SER A 782 -28.36 -30.62 -27.57
C SER A 782 -27.93 -29.22 -27.17
N ALA A 783 -26.72 -28.76 -27.55
CA ALA A 783 -26.28 -27.39 -27.30
C ALA A 783 -27.02 -26.34 -28.14
N THR A 784 -27.35 -26.66 -29.39
CA THR A 784 -28.00 -25.70 -30.32
C THR A 784 -29.52 -25.79 -30.33
N ARG A 785 -30.05 -26.99 -30.06
CA ARG A 785 -31.49 -27.32 -30.11
C ARG A 785 -31.84 -28.22 -28.91
N PRO A 786 -31.73 -27.71 -27.67
CA PRO A 786 -31.85 -28.50 -26.44
C PRO A 786 -33.18 -29.25 -26.31
N TRP A 787 -34.27 -28.74 -26.88
CA TRP A 787 -35.56 -29.44 -26.94
C TRP A 787 -35.53 -30.77 -27.72
N ARG A 788 -34.43 -31.09 -28.41
CA ARG A 788 -34.19 -32.35 -29.12
C ARG A 788 -33.18 -33.27 -28.43
N ALA A 789 -32.67 -32.91 -27.24
CA ALA A 789 -31.62 -33.65 -26.55
C ALA A 789 -31.95 -35.14 -26.36
N GLY A 790 -33.19 -35.43 -25.95
CA GLY A 790 -33.67 -36.81 -25.79
C GLY A 790 -33.87 -37.58 -27.09
N GLU A 791 -33.98 -36.93 -28.25
CA GLU A 791 -33.97 -37.60 -29.56
C GLU A 791 -32.53 -37.91 -30.01
N SER A 792 -31.59 -37.05 -29.64
CA SER A 792 -30.21 -37.18 -30.11
C SER A 792 -29.40 -38.26 -29.41
N THR A 793 -29.83 -38.74 -28.25
CA THR A 793 -29.17 -39.81 -27.49
C THR A 793 -29.74 -41.22 -27.76
N LEU A 794 -30.78 -41.33 -28.60
CA LEU A 794 -31.37 -42.62 -28.95
C LEU A 794 -30.44 -43.42 -29.89
N GLY A 795 -30.27 -44.71 -29.58
CA GLY A 795 -29.51 -45.64 -30.41
C GLY A 795 -27.99 -45.55 -30.29
N MET A 796 -27.47 -44.83 -29.27
CA MET A 796 -26.04 -44.73 -28.99
C MET A 796 -25.43 -46.09 -28.61
N LEU A 797 -24.21 -46.35 -29.08
CA LEU A 797 -23.43 -47.51 -28.66
C LEU A 797 -22.88 -47.29 -27.25
N ARG A 798 -22.40 -48.35 -26.57
CA ARG A 798 -21.72 -48.22 -25.26
C ARG A 798 -20.53 -47.26 -25.34
N ALA A 799 -19.75 -47.33 -26.41
CA ALA A 799 -18.63 -46.42 -26.65
C ALA A 799 -19.09 -44.95 -26.77
N ASP A 800 -20.23 -44.68 -27.41
CA ASP A 800 -20.77 -43.32 -27.53
C ASP A 800 -21.22 -42.75 -26.18
N HIS A 801 -21.78 -43.58 -25.29
CA HIS A 801 -22.14 -43.13 -23.94
C HIS A 801 -20.92 -42.74 -23.11
N VAL A 802 -19.83 -43.49 -23.23
CA VAL A 802 -18.55 -43.15 -22.58
C VAL A 802 -18.00 -41.84 -23.17
N LEU A 803 -17.91 -41.73 -24.49
CA LEU A 803 -17.38 -40.54 -25.17
C LEU A 803 -18.22 -39.29 -24.94
N LEU A 804 -19.54 -39.42 -24.77
CA LEU A 804 -20.45 -38.32 -24.47
C LEU A 804 -20.12 -37.61 -23.16
N ALA A 805 -19.63 -38.36 -22.15
CA ALA A 805 -19.20 -37.81 -20.87
C ALA A 805 -17.70 -37.50 -20.87
N LEU A 806 -16.88 -38.43 -21.36
CA LEU A 806 -15.42 -38.33 -21.30
C LEU A 806 -14.89 -37.15 -22.12
N VAL A 807 -15.36 -36.94 -23.35
CA VAL A 807 -14.78 -35.89 -24.22
C VAL A 807 -15.05 -34.48 -23.66
N PRO A 808 -16.29 -34.08 -23.34
CA PRO A 808 -16.52 -32.76 -22.73
C PRO A 808 -15.90 -32.61 -21.35
N GLY A 809 -15.90 -33.68 -20.53
CA GLY A 809 -15.29 -33.66 -19.19
C GLY A 809 -13.77 -33.50 -19.24
N ALA A 810 -13.09 -34.31 -20.05
CA ALA A 810 -11.65 -34.20 -20.26
C ALA A 810 -11.27 -32.85 -20.91
N LEU A 811 -12.08 -32.35 -21.85
CA LEU A 811 -11.87 -31.05 -22.45
C LEU A 811 -12.01 -29.92 -21.41
N LEU A 812 -12.99 -29.99 -20.50
CA LEU A 812 -13.14 -29.02 -19.41
C LEU A 812 -11.91 -29.01 -18.51
N VAL A 813 -11.49 -30.18 -18.03
CA VAL A 813 -10.31 -30.31 -17.16
C VAL A 813 -9.05 -29.81 -17.87
N ALA A 814 -8.80 -30.26 -19.11
CA ALA A 814 -7.63 -29.84 -19.88
C ALA A 814 -7.64 -28.34 -20.17
N THR A 815 -8.79 -27.77 -20.54
CA THR A 815 -8.91 -26.32 -20.79
C THR A 815 -8.61 -25.52 -19.53
N ARG A 816 -9.13 -25.93 -18.37
CA ARG A 816 -8.89 -25.23 -17.11
C ARG A 816 -7.45 -25.38 -16.66
N ALA A 817 -6.86 -26.57 -16.82
CA ALA A 817 -5.45 -26.78 -16.49
C ALA A 817 -4.51 -25.94 -17.35
N VAL A 818 -4.80 -25.81 -18.65
CA VAL A 818 -4.07 -24.89 -19.56
C VAL A 818 -4.29 -23.43 -19.17
N GLN A 819 -5.53 -23.03 -18.82
CA GLN A 819 -5.85 -21.67 -18.40
C GLN A 819 -5.08 -21.26 -17.12
N THR A 820 -4.84 -22.20 -16.21
CA THR A 820 -4.12 -21.96 -14.96
C THR A 820 -2.63 -22.30 -15.04
N SER A 821 -2.08 -22.52 -16.25
CA SER A 821 -0.71 -22.97 -16.47
C SER A 821 -0.28 -24.19 -15.63
N PHE A 822 -1.23 -25.04 -15.23
CA PHE A 822 -1.05 -26.14 -14.27
C PHE A 822 -0.50 -25.71 -12.88
N LEU A 823 -0.72 -24.45 -12.49
CA LEU A 823 -0.25 -23.86 -11.23
C LEU A 823 -1.39 -23.62 -10.22
N SER A 824 -2.56 -23.18 -10.68
CA SER A 824 -3.68 -22.85 -9.77
C SER A 824 -4.61 -24.01 -9.43
N TRP A 825 -4.15 -24.83 -8.48
CA TRP A 825 -4.91 -25.96 -7.94
C TRP A 825 -6.19 -25.53 -7.20
N VAL A 826 -6.19 -24.38 -6.51
CA VAL A 826 -7.39 -23.88 -5.84
C VAL A 826 -8.46 -23.49 -6.86
N HIS A 827 -8.08 -22.77 -7.92
CA HIS A 827 -9.01 -22.43 -9.00
C HIS A 827 -9.61 -23.70 -9.65
N LEU A 828 -8.77 -24.72 -9.90
CA LEU A 828 -9.21 -26.00 -10.43
C LEU A 828 -10.16 -26.72 -9.47
N ALA A 829 -9.81 -26.83 -8.20
CA ALA A 829 -10.62 -27.53 -7.19
C ALA A 829 -12.00 -26.89 -7.03
N VAL A 830 -12.07 -25.57 -6.90
CA VAL A 830 -13.32 -24.82 -6.75
C VAL A 830 -14.17 -24.95 -8.01
N THR A 831 -13.58 -24.69 -9.18
CA THR A 831 -14.32 -24.72 -10.46
C THR A 831 -14.80 -26.13 -10.80
N LEU A 832 -13.92 -27.14 -10.76
CA LEU A 832 -14.29 -28.52 -11.08
C LEU A 832 -15.21 -29.13 -10.01
N GLY A 833 -15.05 -28.74 -8.74
CA GLY A 833 -15.95 -29.10 -7.65
C GLY A 833 -17.37 -28.60 -7.89
N ALA A 834 -17.53 -27.31 -8.22
CA ALA A 834 -18.82 -26.72 -8.55
C ALA A 834 -19.51 -27.43 -9.73
N TRP A 835 -18.76 -27.69 -10.82
CA TRP A 835 -19.26 -28.48 -11.97
C TRP A 835 -19.65 -29.91 -11.58
N THR A 836 -18.86 -30.57 -10.75
CA THR A 836 -19.12 -31.94 -10.31
C THR A 836 -20.39 -32.03 -9.49
N VAL A 837 -20.59 -31.14 -8.51
CA VAL A 837 -21.81 -31.07 -7.70
C VAL A 837 -23.03 -30.79 -8.58
N PHE A 838 -22.92 -29.80 -9.48
CA PHE A 838 -23.97 -29.44 -10.42
C PHE A 838 -24.41 -30.63 -11.29
N VAL A 839 -23.46 -31.31 -11.95
CA VAL A 839 -23.74 -32.45 -12.83
C VAL A 839 -24.22 -33.68 -12.04
N ALA A 840 -23.59 -33.98 -10.89
CA ALA A 840 -23.94 -35.12 -10.05
C ALA A 840 -25.39 -35.01 -9.56
N LEU A 841 -25.81 -33.84 -9.08
CA LEU A 841 -27.19 -33.65 -8.62
C LEU A 841 -28.19 -33.84 -9.76
N LEU A 842 -27.93 -33.29 -10.96
CA LEU A 842 -28.79 -33.52 -12.12
C LEU A 842 -28.87 -35.01 -12.52
N LEU A 843 -27.76 -35.74 -12.44
CA LEU A 843 -27.72 -37.17 -12.75
C LEU A 843 -28.45 -38.02 -11.69
N VAL A 844 -28.37 -37.63 -10.42
CA VAL A 844 -29.12 -38.25 -9.32
C VAL A 844 -30.61 -38.04 -9.50
N LEU A 845 -31.03 -36.81 -9.82
CA LEU A 845 -32.44 -36.46 -10.03
C LEU A 845 -33.02 -37.07 -11.32
N PHE A 846 -32.21 -37.20 -12.37
CA PHE A 846 -32.67 -37.64 -13.70
C PHE A 846 -31.88 -38.85 -14.22
N ARG A 847 -32.16 -40.03 -13.67
CA ARG A 847 -31.46 -41.29 -14.00
C ARG A 847 -31.86 -41.90 -15.36
N GLY A 848 -31.04 -42.84 -15.83
CA GLY A 848 -31.33 -43.66 -17.03
C GLY A 848 -31.25 -42.85 -18.34
N ARG A 849 -32.22 -43.03 -19.24
CA ARG A 849 -32.25 -42.35 -20.55
C ARG A 849 -32.26 -40.81 -20.47
N TRP A 850 -32.66 -40.25 -19.33
CA TRP A 850 -32.72 -38.80 -19.12
C TRP A 850 -31.38 -38.20 -18.73
N GLY A 851 -30.59 -38.93 -17.94
CA GLY A 851 -29.24 -38.52 -17.56
C GLY A 851 -28.35 -38.34 -18.78
N TRP A 852 -28.50 -39.20 -19.79
CA TRP A 852 -27.78 -39.07 -21.06
C TRP A 852 -28.17 -37.81 -21.85
N ALA A 853 -29.44 -37.40 -21.83
CA ALA A 853 -29.89 -36.18 -22.51
C ALA A 853 -29.38 -34.92 -21.78
N VAL A 854 -29.35 -34.94 -20.45
CA VAL A 854 -28.73 -33.88 -19.64
C VAL A 854 -27.23 -33.80 -19.90
N LEU A 855 -26.51 -34.93 -19.86
CA LEU A 855 -25.09 -35.00 -20.17
C LEU A 855 -24.76 -34.51 -21.58
N ALA A 856 -25.59 -34.85 -22.58
CA ALA A 856 -25.41 -34.33 -23.93
C ALA A 856 -25.57 -32.81 -24.00
N THR A 857 -26.50 -32.24 -23.24
CA THR A 857 -26.76 -30.80 -23.21
C THR A 857 -25.64 -30.06 -22.49
N VAL A 858 -25.31 -30.49 -21.27
CA VAL A 858 -24.20 -29.94 -20.47
C VAL A 858 -22.89 -30.06 -21.24
N GLY A 859 -22.56 -31.27 -21.72
CA GLY A 859 -21.33 -31.51 -22.47
C GLY A 859 -21.25 -30.70 -23.76
N GLY A 860 -22.37 -30.48 -24.45
CA GLY A 860 -22.41 -29.63 -25.64
C GLY A 860 -22.11 -28.15 -25.34
N VAL A 861 -22.68 -27.59 -24.28
CA VAL A 861 -22.39 -26.19 -23.89
C VAL A 861 -20.98 -26.05 -23.32
N VAL A 862 -20.50 -27.03 -22.55
CA VAL A 862 -19.12 -27.09 -22.06
C VAL A 862 -18.13 -27.03 -23.22
N VAL A 863 -18.33 -27.82 -24.28
CA VAL A 863 -17.48 -27.78 -25.48
C VAL A 863 -17.42 -26.37 -26.10
N LEU A 864 -18.55 -25.66 -26.18
CA LEU A 864 -18.58 -24.28 -26.72
C LEU A 864 -17.86 -23.29 -25.79
N ARG A 865 -18.01 -23.43 -24.47
CA ARG A 865 -17.27 -22.62 -23.48
C ARG A 865 -15.78 -22.88 -23.55
N CYS A 866 -15.36 -24.13 -23.65
CA CYS A 866 -13.96 -24.49 -23.82
C CYS A 866 -13.42 -23.94 -25.15
N ALA A 867 -14.18 -24.00 -26.25
CA ALA A 867 -13.77 -23.41 -27.52
C ALA A 867 -13.48 -21.90 -27.40
N LEU A 868 -14.32 -21.14 -26.68
CA LEU A 868 -14.08 -19.71 -26.44
C LEU A 868 -12.80 -19.46 -25.64
N VAL A 869 -12.62 -20.17 -24.52
CA VAL A 869 -11.43 -20.03 -23.67
C VAL A 869 -10.17 -20.42 -24.45
N LEU A 870 -10.19 -21.58 -25.10
CA LEU A 870 -9.05 -22.08 -25.89
C LEU A 870 -8.71 -21.16 -27.06
N ALA A 871 -9.70 -20.52 -27.69
CA ALA A 871 -9.45 -19.52 -28.72
C ALA A 871 -8.71 -18.31 -28.16
N ALA A 872 -9.14 -17.80 -27.00
CA ALA A 872 -8.47 -16.68 -26.34
C ALA A 872 -7.02 -17.04 -25.91
N LEU A 873 -6.81 -18.26 -25.38
CA LEU A 873 -5.49 -18.75 -24.98
C LEU A 873 -4.58 -19.16 -26.15
N SER A 874 -5.14 -19.36 -27.35
CA SER A 874 -4.38 -19.92 -28.49
C SER A 874 -3.31 -19.00 -29.06
N PHE A 875 -3.33 -17.71 -28.73
CA PHE A 875 -2.34 -16.75 -29.19
C PHE A 875 -1.06 -16.90 -28.37
N MET A 876 -1.10 -16.51 -27.09
CA MET A 876 0.07 -16.40 -26.21
C MET A 876 -0.16 -17.06 -24.84
N GLY A 877 -1.10 -18.01 -24.76
CA GLY A 877 -1.37 -18.69 -23.51
C GLY A 877 -2.12 -17.79 -22.51
N PRO A 878 -2.09 -18.16 -21.22
CA PRO A 878 -2.73 -17.40 -20.15
C PRO A 878 -2.22 -15.97 -19.99
N GLY A 879 -0.91 -15.72 -20.07
CA GLY A 879 -0.32 -14.40 -19.95
C GLY A 879 -0.90 -13.41 -20.96
N GLY A 880 -0.84 -13.71 -22.26
CA GLY A 880 -1.44 -12.81 -23.26
C GLY A 880 -2.97 -12.74 -23.22
N TYR A 881 -3.66 -13.73 -22.65
CA TYR A 881 -5.10 -13.61 -22.36
C TYR A 881 -5.36 -12.55 -21.29
N TRP A 882 -4.58 -12.55 -20.21
CA TRP A 882 -4.71 -11.57 -19.13
C TRP A 882 -4.23 -10.19 -19.56
N PHE A 883 -3.13 -10.10 -20.32
CA PHE A 883 -2.70 -8.85 -20.96
C PHE A 883 -3.85 -8.19 -21.71
N ALA A 884 -4.46 -8.90 -22.68
CA ALA A 884 -5.58 -8.37 -23.45
C ALA A 884 -6.83 -8.12 -22.59
N PHE A 885 -6.98 -8.84 -21.47
CA PHE A 885 -8.07 -8.61 -20.53
C PHE A 885 -7.90 -7.28 -19.80
N TRP A 886 -6.69 -6.92 -19.35
CA TRP A 886 -6.44 -5.68 -18.62
C TRP A 886 -6.38 -4.46 -19.56
N THR A 887 -5.70 -4.59 -20.69
CA THR A 887 -5.25 -3.45 -21.51
C THR A 887 -6.19 -3.13 -22.68
N ASP A 888 -7.03 -4.07 -23.14
CA ASP A 888 -7.94 -3.87 -24.28
C ASP A 888 -9.41 -4.00 -23.86
N SER A 889 -10.06 -2.85 -23.64
CA SER A 889 -11.46 -2.76 -23.20
C SER A 889 -12.45 -3.40 -24.19
N VAL A 890 -12.14 -3.37 -25.49
CA VAL A 890 -13.00 -3.94 -26.54
C VAL A 890 -12.90 -5.46 -26.51
N ARG A 891 -11.69 -6.03 -26.49
CA ARG A 891 -11.49 -7.49 -26.41
C ARG A 891 -12.05 -8.05 -25.11
N ARG A 892 -11.82 -7.38 -23.97
CA ARG A 892 -12.40 -7.73 -22.67
C ARG A 892 -13.93 -7.78 -22.75
N THR A 893 -14.57 -6.72 -23.23
CA THR A 893 -16.03 -6.63 -23.34
C THR A 893 -16.60 -7.71 -24.26
N LEU A 894 -15.97 -7.96 -25.43
CA LEU A 894 -16.37 -9.01 -26.35
C LEU A 894 -16.26 -10.41 -25.72
N TYR A 895 -15.16 -10.67 -25.00
CA TYR A 895 -14.97 -11.93 -24.30
C TYR A 895 -16.04 -12.14 -23.21
N ILE A 896 -16.23 -11.15 -22.33
CA ILE A 896 -17.24 -11.19 -21.26
C ILE A 896 -18.63 -11.42 -21.85
N THR A 897 -18.97 -10.73 -22.94
CA THR A 897 -20.25 -10.87 -23.64
C THR A 897 -20.56 -12.31 -24.01
N VAL A 898 -19.62 -12.97 -24.69
CA VAL A 898 -19.81 -14.35 -25.16
C VAL A 898 -19.70 -15.34 -24.00
N ALA A 899 -18.77 -15.13 -23.06
CA ALA A 899 -18.57 -15.99 -21.90
C ALA A 899 -19.79 -16.00 -20.97
N PHE A 900 -20.39 -14.84 -20.72
CA PHE A 900 -21.62 -14.66 -19.97
C PHE A 900 -22.81 -15.31 -20.69
N ALA A 901 -22.98 -15.04 -21.99
CA ALA A 901 -24.07 -15.63 -22.76
C ALA A 901 -24.01 -17.16 -22.77
N LEU A 902 -22.83 -17.75 -22.95
CA LEU A 902 -22.62 -19.19 -22.86
C LEU A 902 -22.82 -19.76 -21.44
N PHE A 903 -22.56 -18.96 -20.40
CA PHE A 903 -22.76 -19.35 -19.01
C PHE A 903 -24.25 -19.48 -18.71
N VAL A 904 -25.03 -18.45 -19.01
CA VAL A 904 -26.49 -18.47 -18.80
C VAL A 904 -27.16 -19.47 -19.75
N TRP A 905 -26.66 -19.60 -20.98
CA TRP A 905 -27.17 -20.57 -21.95
C TRP A 905 -27.09 -22.01 -21.45
N LEU A 906 -26.07 -22.38 -20.66
CA LEU A 906 -25.99 -23.70 -20.03
C LEU A 906 -27.29 -24.04 -19.28
N PHE A 907 -27.72 -23.12 -18.42
CA PHE A 907 -28.87 -23.30 -17.56
C PHE A 907 -30.18 -23.30 -18.36
N VAL A 908 -30.29 -22.39 -19.34
CA VAL A 908 -31.44 -22.34 -20.27
C VAL A 908 -31.55 -23.63 -21.09
N ALA A 909 -30.43 -24.11 -21.64
CA ALA A 909 -30.39 -25.31 -22.46
C ALA A 909 -30.78 -26.55 -21.67
N VAL A 910 -30.24 -26.73 -20.46
CA VAL A 910 -30.61 -27.85 -19.57
C VAL A 910 -32.09 -27.77 -19.18
N GLY A 911 -32.58 -26.60 -18.80
CA GLY A 911 -34.00 -26.36 -18.50
C GLY A 911 -34.91 -26.73 -19.68
N TRP A 912 -34.57 -26.31 -20.90
CA TRP A 912 -35.33 -26.63 -22.12
C TRP A 912 -35.27 -28.11 -22.51
N ALA A 913 -34.11 -28.76 -22.32
CA ALA A 913 -33.95 -30.18 -22.57
C ALA A 913 -34.86 -31.02 -21.68
N LEU A 914 -35.03 -30.61 -20.42
CA LEU A 914 -35.92 -31.26 -19.45
C LEU A 914 -37.40 -30.87 -19.65
N ALA A 915 -37.70 -29.61 -19.95
CA ALA A 915 -39.06 -29.04 -19.98
C ALA A 915 -40.00 -29.75 -20.98
N VAL A 916 -39.46 -30.20 -22.12
CA VAL A 916 -40.22 -30.95 -23.15
C VAL A 916 -40.78 -32.27 -22.61
N ARG A 917 -40.24 -32.79 -21.50
CA ARG A 917 -40.53 -34.15 -21.01
C ARG A 917 -41.20 -34.18 -19.65
N ILE A 918 -40.72 -33.39 -18.69
CA ILE A 918 -41.23 -33.39 -17.30
C ILE A 918 -42.09 -32.16 -16.97
N GLY A 919 -42.32 -31.29 -17.98
CA GLY A 919 -43.00 -30.02 -17.83
C GLY A 919 -42.05 -28.90 -17.40
N VAL A 920 -42.38 -27.67 -17.81
CA VAL A 920 -41.57 -26.46 -17.59
C VAL A 920 -41.24 -26.29 -16.10
N ARG A 921 -42.23 -26.41 -15.22
CA ARG A 921 -42.07 -26.22 -13.78
C ARG A 921 -41.03 -27.16 -13.15
N ARG A 922 -41.17 -28.46 -13.36
CA ARG A 922 -40.27 -29.48 -12.79
C ARG A 922 -38.86 -29.39 -13.39
N ALA A 923 -38.75 -29.04 -14.67
CA ALA A 923 -37.47 -28.85 -15.33
C ALA A 923 -36.67 -27.69 -14.71
N TRP A 924 -37.30 -26.52 -14.56
CA TRP A 924 -36.67 -25.40 -13.89
C TRP A 924 -36.43 -25.64 -12.40
N GLY A 925 -37.29 -26.42 -11.72
CA GLY A 925 -37.05 -26.85 -10.35
C GLY A 925 -35.78 -27.68 -10.19
N GLY A 926 -35.58 -28.73 -11.00
CA GLY A 926 -34.35 -29.52 -10.97
C GLY A 926 -33.10 -28.75 -11.40
N MET A 927 -33.26 -27.81 -12.33
CA MET A 927 -32.20 -26.89 -12.76
C MET A 927 -31.76 -25.96 -11.63
N LEU A 928 -32.72 -25.27 -10.97
CA LEU A 928 -32.45 -24.41 -9.82
C LEU A 928 -31.88 -25.18 -8.64
N ALA A 929 -32.34 -26.42 -8.40
CA ALA A 929 -31.77 -27.31 -7.38
C ALA A 929 -30.27 -27.56 -7.63
N ALA A 930 -29.90 -27.84 -8.89
CA ALA A 930 -28.52 -28.05 -9.30
C ALA A 930 -27.65 -26.79 -9.21
N VAL A 931 -28.14 -25.63 -9.65
CA VAL A 931 -27.43 -24.35 -9.50
C VAL A 931 -27.20 -24.04 -8.03
N GLY A 932 -28.25 -24.16 -7.21
CA GLY A 932 -28.19 -23.90 -5.78
C GLY A 932 -27.16 -24.78 -5.08
N ALA A 933 -27.15 -26.09 -5.35
CA ALA A 933 -26.14 -27.00 -4.79
C ALA A 933 -24.72 -26.70 -5.30
N GLY A 934 -24.58 -26.41 -6.60
CA GLY A 934 -23.30 -26.07 -7.23
C GLY A 934 -22.69 -24.75 -6.73
N LEU A 935 -23.51 -23.85 -6.16
CA LEU A 935 -23.05 -22.66 -5.44
C LEU A 935 -22.82 -22.96 -3.95
N ALA A 936 -23.79 -23.60 -3.29
CA ALA A 936 -23.78 -23.81 -1.84
C ALA A 936 -22.56 -24.60 -1.34
N VAL A 937 -22.24 -25.70 -2.01
CA VAL A 937 -21.16 -26.61 -1.57
C VAL A 937 -19.78 -25.95 -1.64
N PRO A 938 -19.31 -25.42 -2.78
CA PRO A 938 -18.00 -24.76 -2.82
C PRO A 938 -17.95 -23.50 -1.96
N SER A 939 -19.03 -22.70 -1.91
CA SER A 939 -19.07 -21.51 -1.04
C SER A 939 -18.99 -21.87 0.44
N ALA A 940 -19.65 -22.95 0.90
CA ALA A 940 -19.53 -23.42 2.28
C ALA A 940 -18.13 -23.92 2.61
N VAL A 941 -17.44 -24.58 1.66
CA VAL A 941 -16.04 -24.99 1.84
C VAL A 941 -15.13 -23.78 1.96
N ILE A 942 -15.28 -22.77 1.09
CA ILE A 942 -14.52 -21.51 1.17
C ILE A 942 -14.80 -20.80 2.50
N ALA A 943 -16.07 -20.72 2.90
CA ALA A 943 -16.47 -20.09 4.15
C ALA A 943 -15.89 -20.81 5.38
N ALA A 944 -15.76 -22.14 5.33
CA ALA A 944 -15.14 -22.93 6.40
C ALA A 944 -13.61 -22.79 6.46
N VAL A 945 -12.95 -22.55 5.32
CA VAL A 945 -11.49 -22.28 5.26
C VAL A 945 -11.17 -20.84 5.66
N GLY A 946 -12.08 -19.91 5.38
CA GLY A 946 -11.89 -18.47 5.48
C GLY A 946 -11.77 -17.83 4.09
N LEU A 947 -12.56 -16.79 3.83
CA LEU A 947 -12.63 -16.13 2.51
C LEU A 947 -11.29 -15.48 2.14
N GLU A 948 -10.70 -14.70 3.05
CA GLU A 948 -9.41 -14.04 2.85
C GLU A 948 -8.34 -15.04 2.45
N ARG A 949 -8.09 -16.04 3.31
CA ARG A 949 -7.11 -17.11 3.06
C ARG A 949 -7.31 -17.81 1.71
N ALA A 950 -8.56 -18.10 1.34
CA ALA A 950 -8.86 -18.75 0.08
C ALA A 950 -8.54 -17.84 -1.13
N LEU A 951 -8.82 -16.53 -1.03
CA LEU A 951 -8.50 -15.55 -2.04
C LEU A 951 -6.99 -15.29 -2.16
N THR A 952 -6.27 -15.19 -1.04
CA THR A 952 -4.80 -15.01 -1.03
C THR A 952 -4.11 -16.16 -1.75
N VAL A 953 -4.41 -17.42 -1.38
CA VAL A 953 -3.82 -18.60 -2.03
C VAL A 953 -4.24 -18.69 -3.50
N TRP A 954 -5.48 -18.32 -3.81
CA TRP A 954 -5.93 -18.27 -5.20
C TRP A 954 -5.15 -17.23 -6.01
N ASN A 955 -4.89 -16.04 -5.46
CA ASN A 955 -4.14 -14.99 -6.12
C ASN A 955 -2.65 -15.34 -6.24
N ASP A 956 -2.01 -15.93 -5.23
CA ASP A 956 -0.63 -16.45 -5.30
C ASP A 956 -0.45 -17.35 -6.53
N GLN A 957 -1.42 -18.23 -6.74
CA GLN A 957 -1.39 -19.20 -7.83
C GLN A 957 -1.75 -18.61 -9.20
N MET A 958 -2.62 -17.60 -9.24
CA MET A 958 -3.12 -17.01 -10.49
C MET A 958 -2.31 -15.80 -10.96
N GLY A 959 -1.77 -14.99 -10.04
CA GLY A 959 -0.98 -13.78 -10.33
C GLY A 959 -1.76 -12.67 -11.03
N LEU A 960 -2.96 -12.36 -10.54
CA LEU A 960 -3.86 -11.41 -11.24
C LEU A 960 -3.95 -10.07 -10.55
N LEU A 961 -4.13 -10.07 -9.24
CA LEU A 961 -4.31 -8.85 -8.46
C LEU A 961 -2.98 -8.48 -7.77
N PRO A 962 -2.78 -7.19 -7.44
CA PRO A 962 -1.59 -6.71 -6.75
C PRO A 962 -1.21 -7.61 -5.57
N TRP A 963 -0.03 -8.21 -5.65
CA TRP A 963 0.35 -9.29 -4.73
C TRP A 963 0.68 -8.76 -3.34
N GLY A 964 1.52 -7.72 -3.23
CA GLY A 964 1.92 -7.17 -1.93
C GLY A 964 0.74 -6.62 -1.16
N LEU A 965 -0.15 -5.91 -1.87
CA LEU A 965 -1.39 -5.36 -1.31
C LEU A 965 -2.26 -6.43 -0.64
N SER A 966 -2.37 -7.61 -1.29
CA SER A 966 -3.14 -8.73 -0.75
C SER A 966 -2.59 -9.32 0.56
N ARG A 967 -1.31 -9.07 0.88
CA ARG A 967 -0.66 -9.60 2.07
C ARG A 967 -0.56 -8.60 3.21
N ILE A 968 -0.44 -7.32 2.88
CA ILE A 968 -0.29 -6.24 3.87
C ILE A 968 -1.68 -5.82 4.36
N LEU A 969 -2.59 -5.49 3.44
CA LEU A 969 -3.96 -5.05 3.79
C LEU A 969 -4.98 -6.19 3.80
N GLY A 970 -4.77 -7.24 3.00
CA GLY A 970 -5.73 -8.31 2.77
C GLY A 970 -6.72 -7.99 1.63
N ILE A 971 -7.05 -8.98 0.80
CA ILE A 971 -7.90 -8.82 -0.39
C ILE A 971 -9.31 -8.38 -0.03
N THR A 972 -9.88 -8.94 1.04
CA THR A 972 -11.23 -8.63 1.49
C THR A 972 -11.35 -7.25 2.11
N VAL A 973 -10.31 -6.76 2.78
CA VAL A 973 -10.26 -5.40 3.34
C VAL A 973 -10.13 -4.41 2.19
N TYR A 974 -9.14 -4.61 1.33
CA TYR A 974 -8.86 -3.72 0.21
C TYR A 974 -10.01 -3.56 -0.79
N LEU A 975 -10.69 -4.66 -1.14
CA LEU A 975 -11.80 -4.62 -2.09
C LEU A 975 -13.16 -4.37 -1.40
N ASP A 976 -13.16 -4.05 -0.10
CA ASP A 976 -14.37 -3.89 0.72
C ASP A 976 -15.35 -5.06 0.53
N ILE A 977 -14.82 -6.30 0.58
CA ILE A 977 -15.59 -7.52 0.47
C ILE A 977 -15.95 -8.00 1.88
N PRO A 978 -17.24 -8.03 2.28
CA PRO A 978 -17.62 -8.49 3.60
C PRO A 978 -17.13 -9.92 3.86
N ALA A 979 -16.52 -10.18 5.01
CA ALA A 979 -16.04 -11.51 5.39
C ALA A 979 -17.15 -12.59 5.36
N SER A 980 -18.40 -12.19 5.56
CA SER A 980 -19.58 -13.04 5.49
C SER A 980 -20.01 -13.43 4.07
N SER A 981 -19.42 -12.84 3.02
CA SER A 981 -19.82 -13.03 1.62
C SER A 981 -19.85 -14.51 1.19
N ALA A 982 -18.88 -15.30 1.66
CA ALA A 982 -18.85 -16.74 1.38
C ALA A 982 -20.05 -17.48 2.02
N TRP A 983 -20.43 -17.11 3.25
CA TRP A 983 -21.61 -17.65 3.93
C TRP A 983 -22.91 -17.19 3.27
N VAL A 984 -22.98 -15.92 2.84
CA VAL A 984 -24.14 -15.38 2.10
C VAL A 984 -24.32 -16.13 0.77
N ALA A 985 -23.23 -16.38 0.03
CA ALA A 985 -23.27 -17.18 -1.19
C ALA A 985 -23.72 -18.62 -0.92
N ALA A 986 -23.21 -19.24 0.17
CA ALA A 986 -23.63 -20.58 0.58
C ALA A 986 -25.12 -20.64 0.93
N GLY A 987 -25.61 -19.70 1.74
CA GLY A 987 -27.02 -19.59 2.13
C GLY A 987 -27.94 -19.33 0.94
N THR A 988 -27.52 -18.45 0.02
CA THR A 988 -28.24 -18.20 -1.26
C THR A 988 -28.32 -19.47 -2.10
N GLY A 989 -27.22 -20.24 -2.18
CA GLY A 989 -27.20 -21.54 -2.83
C GLY A 989 -28.19 -22.54 -2.20
N VAL A 990 -28.25 -22.62 -0.87
CA VAL A 990 -29.21 -23.47 -0.15
C VAL A 990 -30.66 -23.04 -0.42
N ALA A 991 -30.94 -21.73 -0.37
CA ALA A 991 -32.27 -21.20 -0.66
C ALA A 991 -32.72 -21.52 -2.10
N LEU A 992 -31.83 -21.30 -3.08
CA LEU A 992 -32.07 -21.67 -4.48
C LEU A 992 -32.31 -23.18 -4.61
N ALA A 993 -31.55 -23.99 -3.89
CA ALA A 993 -31.72 -25.43 -3.90
C ALA A 993 -33.08 -25.86 -3.35
N ALA A 994 -33.50 -25.28 -2.22
CA ALA A 994 -34.79 -25.54 -1.58
C ALA A 994 -35.97 -25.13 -2.48
N VAL A 995 -35.92 -23.93 -3.08
CA VAL A 995 -36.92 -23.48 -4.06
C VAL A 995 -36.97 -24.43 -5.27
N GLY A 996 -35.80 -24.84 -5.76
CA GLY A 996 -35.68 -25.83 -6.84
C GLY A 996 -36.37 -27.15 -6.51
N PHE A 997 -36.10 -27.72 -5.33
CA PHE A 997 -36.74 -28.95 -4.86
C PHE A 997 -38.26 -28.78 -4.65
N ALA A 998 -38.70 -27.66 -4.10
CA ALA A 998 -40.10 -27.34 -3.95
C ALA A 998 -40.83 -27.33 -5.31
N LEU A 999 -40.27 -26.64 -6.31
CA LEU A 999 -40.82 -26.63 -7.68
C LEU A 999 -40.80 -28.00 -8.36
N LEU A 1000 -39.81 -28.83 -8.03
CA LEU A 1000 -39.66 -30.18 -8.56
C LEU A 1000 -40.72 -31.14 -7.97
N PHE A 1001 -41.02 -31.05 -6.67
CA PHE A 1001 -41.82 -32.06 -5.94
C PHE A 1001 -43.24 -31.64 -5.54
N ILE A 1002 -43.56 -30.34 -5.42
CA ILE A 1002 -44.92 -29.90 -5.02
C ILE A 1002 -45.95 -30.25 -6.11
N GLY A 1003 -47.10 -30.82 -5.74
CA GLY A 1003 -48.19 -31.19 -6.66
C GLY A 1003 -48.11 -32.62 -7.26
N GLY A 1004 -47.33 -33.51 -6.64
CA GLY A 1004 -47.19 -34.92 -7.00
C GLY A 1004 -48.11 -35.88 -6.24
N ALA A 1005 -49.37 -35.52 -5.98
CA ALA A 1005 -50.38 -36.46 -5.50
C ALA A 1005 -51.74 -36.09 -6.08
N VAL A 1006 -52.19 -36.80 -7.12
CA VAL A 1006 -53.57 -37.26 -7.38
C VAL A 1006 -53.55 -38.15 -8.64
N GLY A 1007 -54.05 -39.38 -8.52
CA GLY A 1007 -54.61 -40.14 -9.63
C GLY A 1007 -53.94 -41.46 -10.01
N ALA A 1008 -53.94 -42.45 -9.11
CA ALA A 1008 -53.90 -43.86 -9.53
C ALA A 1008 -55.15 -44.17 -10.38
N ARG A 1009 -55.05 -44.05 -11.71
CA ARG A 1009 -56.00 -44.71 -12.61
C ARG A 1009 -55.50 -46.12 -12.88
N ARG A 1010 -56.16 -47.08 -12.24
CA ARG A 1010 -56.21 -48.48 -12.66
C ARG A 1010 -56.73 -48.53 -14.09
N ASP A 1011 -55.91 -49.04 -15.00
CA ASP A 1011 -56.37 -49.43 -16.33
C ASP A 1011 -57.30 -50.63 -16.19
N ALA A 1012 -58.60 -50.39 -16.41
CA ALA A 1012 -59.57 -51.44 -16.66
C ALA A 1012 -59.40 -51.91 -18.11
N VAL A 1013 -59.17 -53.21 -18.25
CA VAL A 1013 -59.26 -53.98 -19.50
C VAL A 1013 -60.64 -53.79 -20.15
N PRO A 1014 -60.73 -53.56 -21.46
CA PRO A 1014 -61.92 -53.91 -22.23
C PRO A 1014 -61.66 -55.22 -22.97
N SER A 1015 -62.44 -56.23 -22.60
CA SER A 1015 -62.70 -57.43 -23.39
C SER A 1015 -63.54 -57.09 -24.63
N THR A 1016 -63.15 -57.69 -25.76
CA THR A 1016 -63.96 -58.10 -26.93
C THR A 1016 -64.79 -57.06 -27.69
N GLY A 1017 -64.49 -56.96 -28.98
CA GLY A 1017 -65.25 -56.24 -30.01
C GLY A 1017 -64.41 -56.00 -31.24
#